data_AF-A0A6H2NSF6-F1
#
_entry.id   AF-A0A6H2NSF6-F1
#
_cell.length_a   1.000
_cell.length_b   1.000
_cell.length_c   1.000
_cell.angle_alpha   90.00
_cell.angle_beta   90.00
_cell.angle_gamma   90.00
#
_symmetry.space_group_name_H-M   'P 1'
#
loop_
_entity.id
_entity.type
_entity.pdbx_description
1 polymer ?
#
loop_
_entity_poly.entity_id
_entity_poly.type
_entity_poly.pdbx_seq_one_letter_code
_entity_poly.pdbx_strand_id
1 'polypeptide(L)'
;MAQHRQKPRQNTNRRPDSGVSSRKSGDRPWDPTTNPTVPVDQTQALPLEPLGTGNDREAATTPPPRYDPLADLRRSSQAAAPAAAKSKPSLGQRLARHWPVWSLGLLTLVMGVGVVSAISLFRIPNLPNCRAIFWLTASATTRLQCAEAYAEQGSVDGYLEAIALLESLPPDHPLRAEIDQRIETWSGRILDLAENLFQQGDLSQAIATARQIPDHTATAQVVNERIEQWNTIWQAAETIYNDAVSDLENLEFQDAFSKAIRLLGVNNTYWKTVKYDQLTTKITAAREDLNQLGEAKQLARRRTLSAMEEALALAMAIESDSPVYAEAQRVIREFGNDLLAMAEAALDRQDATAAAQMLGAIPAQLQLGAEIADMRVLIDANQIAWQGGISGLEGGITRLQSISRDRPLYQKAQAQINRWRTEVQGRSQLELARQVAVPGTVADLQAAIAEANQISRNNPAWDDARAQIGRWRSQVETTQDRPILTQAQQLAQMGDLAGAVSTARQISSGRALYDEAQEQIGRWRGEIQRSEDRPLLTQAEQLARQGQLSEAIAVASRVGAGRALHSEAQRHIDTWRRQMQGQQRLQQAYNTAQRGTVTALAEAIQVAQQVPDGSAQKSEANQALSRWSWDMLRLAESEAQISLNRAIDIAQQVPPRTEAYAQAQLRLREWQAQLDQVRPDGQSF
;
A
#
# COMPACT_ATOMS: atom_id res chain seq x y z
N MET A 1 -36.13 11.36 -35.53
CA MET A 1 -36.94 11.62 -34.31
C MET A 1 -36.05 11.47 -33.09
N ALA A 2 -36.21 12.32 -32.06
CA ALA A 2 -35.56 12.34 -30.72
C ALA A 2 -34.22 11.59 -30.55
N GLN A 3 -33.03 12.18 -30.32
CA GLN A 3 -32.61 13.36 -29.55
C GLN A 3 -33.01 13.37 -28.07
N HIS A 4 -32.11 12.88 -27.20
CA HIS A 4 -32.10 13.19 -25.76
C HIS A 4 -31.30 14.46 -25.47
N ARG A 5 -31.90 15.40 -24.74
CA ARG A 5 -31.32 16.72 -24.44
C ARG A 5 -30.43 16.71 -23.20
N GLN A 6 -29.24 17.29 -23.33
CA GLN A 6 -28.50 17.86 -22.20
C GLN A 6 -29.21 19.10 -21.64
N LYS A 7 -28.99 19.42 -20.35
CA LYS A 7 -29.31 20.72 -19.75
C LYS A 7 -28.07 21.28 -19.04
N PRO A 8 -27.66 22.54 -19.27
CA PRO A 8 -26.59 23.18 -18.51
C PRO A 8 -27.09 23.88 -17.25
N ARG A 9 -26.20 24.09 -16.28
CA ARG A 9 -26.35 25.11 -15.24
C ARG A 9 -25.08 25.97 -15.18
N GLN A 10 -25.23 27.25 -15.50
CA GLN A 10 -24.35 28.33 -15.04
C GLN A 10 -25.13 29.10 -13.96
N ASN A 11 -24.50 29.57 -12.87
CA ASN A 11 -23.91 30.91 -12.81
C ASN A 11 -23.51 31.31 -11.36
N THR A 12 -22.66 32.34 -11.24
CA THR A 12 -22.41 33.21 -10.07
C THR A 12 -22.12 32.61 -8.68
N ASN A 13 -20.91 32.85 -8.14
CA ASN A 13 -20.69 34.09 -7.37
C ASN A 13 -19.19 34.48 -7.23
N ARG A 14 -18.89 35.74 -6.87
CA ARG A 14 -17.54 36.34 -6.96
C ARG A 14 -17.27 37.42 -5.88
N ARG A 15 -16.20 37.24 -5.08
CA ARG A 15 -15.49 38.29 -4.25
C ARG A 15 -16.28 38.94 -3.09
N PRO A 16 -15.67 39.73 -2.16
CA PRO A 16 -14.31 40.36 -2.08
C PRO A 16 -13.34 39.65 -1.09
N ASP A 17 -11.99 39.76 -1.16
CA ASP A 17 -11.05 40.91 -1.05
C ASP A 17 -10.92 41.55 0.35
N SER A 18 -9.78 41.31 1.00
CA SER A 18 -9.16 42.17 2.04
C SER A 18 -7.63 41.98 1.99
N GLY A 19 -6.85 43.05 1.81
CA GLY A 19 -5.40 43.00 1.58
C GLY A 19 -4.55 43.56 2.73
N VAL A 20 -3.38 44.15 2.37
CA VAL A 20 -2.34 44.77 3.25
C VAL A 20 -1.38 43.74 3.89
N SER A 21 -0.03 43.87 3.89
CA SER A 21 0.89 44.87 3.33
C SER A 21 2.16 44.23 2.75
N SER A 22 2.80 44.92 1.80
CA SER A 22 4.13 44.64 1.27
C SER A 22 5.28 45.16 2.16
N ARG A 23 6.49 44.56 1.99
CA ARG A 23 7.79 45.28 2.02
C ARG A 23 8.82 44.57 1.12
N LYS A 24 9.68 45.39 0.48
CA LYS A 24 10.84 45.03 -0.38
C LYS A 24 11.96 44.43 0.50
N SER A 25 13.06 43.80 0.05
CA SER A 25 13.86 43.76 -1.21
C SER A 25 14.79 42.51 -1.14
N GLY A 26 15.49 42.02 -2.17
CA GLY A 26 15.65 42.38 -3.58
C GLY A 26 16.74 41.48 -4.24
N ASP A 27 16.83 41.51 -5.57
CA ASP A 27 18.00 41.28 -6.46
C ASP A 27 19.35 40.89 -5.79
N ARG A 28 20.12 39.86 -6.20
CA ARG A 28 20.52 39.40 -7.57
C ARG A 28 21.13 37.97 -7.55
N PRO A 29 21.45 37.34 -8.71
CA PRO A 29 21.84 35.93 -8.81
C PRO A 29 23.35 35.66 -8.69
N TRP A 30 23.73 34.38 -8.64
CA TRP A 30 25.12 33.91 -8.79
C TRP A 30 25.21 32.83 -9.88
N ASP A 31 26.24 32.93 -10.71
CA ASP A 31 26.55 32.07 -11.87
C ASP A 31 28.00 31.57 -11.69
N PRO A 32 28.36 30.31 -12.01
CA PRO A 32 29.58 29.70 -11.48
C PRO A 32 30.72 29.60 -12.49
N THR A 33 31.71 30.50 -12.40
CA THR A 33 33.07 30.26 -12.92
C THR A 33 34.12 31.04 -12.14
N THR A 34 35.19 30.37 -11.69
CA THR A 34 36.59 30.63 -12.12
C THR A 34 37.58 29.77 -11.34
N ASN A 35 38.61 29.31 -12.04
CA ASN A 35 39.77 28.60 -11.51
C ASN A 35 40.81 29.62 -10.98
N PRO A 36 41.79 29.19 -10.16
CA PRO A 36 43.16 29.44 -10.63
C PRO A 36 44.10 28.24 -10.43
N THR A 37 44.85 27.94 -11.49
CA THR A 37 46.04 27.08 -11.52
C THR A 37 47.28 27.83 -10.98
N VAL A 38 48.33 27.16 -10.48
CA VAL A 38 49.69 26.96 -11.10
C VAL A 38 50.71 26.84 -9.93
N PRO A 39 51.81 26.04 -9.91
CA PRO A 39 52.07 24.69 -10.49
C PRO A 39 53.09 23.78 -9.67
N VAL A 40 53.48 22.61 -10.21
CA VAL A 40 54.85 21.96 -10.18
C VAL A 40 55.45 21.52 -8.81
N ASP A 41 56.06 20.33 -8.61
CA ASP A 41 56.50 19.28 -9.55
C ASP A 41 56.53 17.85 -8.96
N GLN A 42 56.55 16.83 -9.85
CA GLN A 42 57.20 15.50 -9.81
C GLN A 42 57.26 14.63 -8.51
N THR A 43 57.20 13.28 -8.56
CA THR A 43 57.63 12.33 -9.63
C THR A 43 56.90 10.96 -9.53
N GLN A 44 56.85 10.23 -10.66
CA GLN A 44 56.72 8.75 -10.80
C GLN A 44 55.45 8.06 -10.24
N ALA A 45 54.53 7.38 -10.97
CA ALA A 45 54.43 6.72 -12.29
C ALA A 45 54.34 5.17 -12.23
N LEU A 46 53.10 4.66 -12.35
CA LEU A 46 52.66 3.43 -13.05
C LEU A 46 52.94 2.05 -12.37
N PRO A 47 52.27 0.94 -12.79
CA PRO A 47 50.82 0.81 -12.98
C PRO A 47 50.21 -0.58 -12.56
N LEU A 48 48.87 -0.63 -12.51
CA LEU A 48 47.94 -1.74 -12.85
C LEU A 48 48.45 -3.20 -12.95
N GLU A 49 47.83 -4.11 -12.18
CA GLU A 49 47.77 -5.57 -12.45
C GLU A 49 46.43 -5.98 -13.11
N PRO A 50 46.45 -6.92 -14.07
CA PRO A 50 45.30 -7.73 -14.47
C PRO A 50 45.46 -9.24 -14.12
N LEU A 51 44.35 -9.97 -14.10
CA LEU A 51 44.27 -11.41 -13.75
C LEU A 51 44.54 -12.38 -14.92
N GLY A 52 45.05 -13.58 -14.58
CA GLY A 52 45.21 -14.74 -15.47
C GLY A 52 46.69 -15.17 -15.62
N THR A 53 47.09 -16.44 -15.73
CA THR A 53 46.38 -17.73 -15.91
C THR A 53 47.35 -18.88 -15.53
N GLY A 54 46.88 -20.14 -15.43
CA GLY A 54 47.73 -21.31 -15.69
C GLY A 54 47.76 -22.41 -14.62
N ASN A 55 47.59 -23.67 -15.07
CA ASN A 55 47.79 -24.89 -14.28
C ASN A 55 49.28 -25.15 -14.00
N ASP A 56 49.62 -25.91 -12.95
CA ASP A 56 50.02 -27.31 -13.16
C ASP A 56 50.09 -28.16 -11.88
N ARG A 57 50.27 -29.47 -12.07
CA ARG A 57 50.14 -30.56 -11.10
C ARG A 57 51.35 -30.67 -10.15
N GLU A 58 51.12 -30.99 -8.87
CA GLU A 58 51.88 -32.06 -8.20
C GLU A 58 51.17 -32.60 -6.94
N ALA A 59 51.70 -33.68 -6.36
CA ALA A 59 51.00 -34.57 -5.44
C ALA A 59 51.38 -34.41 -3.96
N ALA A 60 50.57 -35.09 -3.12
CA ALA A 60 50.86 -35.57 -1.76
C ALA A 60 50.60 -34.66 -0.53
N THR A 61 50.35 -35.38 0.58
CA THR A 61 50.34 -34.97 1.99
C THR A 61 49.25 -34.02 2.51
N THR A 62 48.27 -34.62 3.21
CA THR A 62 47.42 -34.00 4.23
C THR A 62 48.24 -33.41 5.39
N PRO A 63 47.99 -32.16 5.81
CA PRO A 63 48.35 -31.65 7.12
C PRO A 63 47.16 -31.70 8.11
N PRO A 64 47.39 -31.89 9.43
CA PRO A 64 46.34 -31.95 10.44
C PRO A 64 45.78 -30.56 10.79
N PRO A 65 44.57 -30.47 11.39
CA PRO A 65 44.07 -29.21 11.94
C PRO A 65 44.99 -28.68 13.05
N ARG A 66 45.19 -27.36 13.06
CA ARG A 66 46.11 -26.67 13.98
C ARG A 66 45.69 -26.80 15.44
N TYR A 67 46.70 -27.07 16.27
CA TYR A 67 46.67 -26.99 17.73
C TYR A 67 46.43 -25.55 18.20
N ASP A 68 45.42 -25.35 19.07
CA ASP A 68 45.14 -24.08 19.75
C ASP A 68 45.77 -24.07 21.16
N PRO A 69 46.80 -23.25 21.41
CA PRO A 69 47.52 -23.22 22.69
C PRO A 69 46.71 -22.65 23.87
N LEU A 70 45.50 -22.12 23.66
CA LEU A 70 44.64 -21.62 24.75
C LEU A 70 43.72 -22.69 25.35
N ALA A 71 43.60 -23.87 24.71
CA ALA A 71 42.84 -25.00 25.27
C ALA A 71 43.54 -25.65 26.49
N ASP A 72 44.86 -25.82 26.44
CA ASP A 72 45.60 -26.52 27.49
C ASP A 72 45.96 -25.64 28.71
N LEU A 73 45.90 -24.31 28.58
CA LEU A 73 46.04 -23.39 29.72
C LEU A 73 44.80 -23.35 30.63
N ARG A 74 43.64 -23.87 30.18
CA ARG A 74 42.49 -24.17 31.06
C ARG A 74 42.51 -25.57 31.68
N ARG A 75 43.37 -26.47 31.18
CA ARG A 75 43.54 -27.84 31.73
C ARG A 75 44.68 -28.00 32.72
N SER A 76 45.64 -27.08 32.74
CA SER A 76 46.89 -27.23 33.48
C SER A 76 46.91 -26.60 34.89
N SER A 77 45.91 -25.80 35.27
CA SER A 77 45.75 -25.36 36.65
C SER A 77 45.05 -26.43 37.51
N GLN A 78 45.85 -27.35 38.08
CA GLN A 78 45.63 -28.16 39.31
C GLN A 78 45.75 -29.70 39.15
N ALA A 79 47.00 -30.16 39.25
CA ALA A 79 47.40 -31.39 39.94
C ALA A 79 48.71 -31.08 40.68
N ALA A 80 49.03 -31.59 41.88
CA ALA A 80 48.29 -32.34 42.90
C ALA A 80 48.67 -31.73 44.29
N ALA A 81 48.44 -32.27 45.50
CA ALA A 81 47.92 -33.54 46.03
C ALA A 81 47.39 -33.27 47.47
N PRO A 82 46.95 -34.25 48.31
CA PRO A 82 46.82 -35.70 48.12
C PRO A 82 45.36 -36.18 47.97
N ALA A 83 45.21 -37.47 47.66
CA ALA A 83 43.94 -38.10 47.35
C ALA A 83 43.02 -38.26 48.59
N ALA A 84 42.10 -37.30 48.80
CA ALA A 84 40.93 -37.49 49.64
C ALA A 84 39.80 -38.13 48.80
N ALA A 85 39.74 -39.46 48.80
CA ALA A 85 38.71 -40.21 48.09
C ALA A 85 37.32 -39.80 48.62
N LYS A 86 36.50 -39.18 47.76
CA LYS A 86 35.07 -38.95 48.04
C LYS A 86 34.38 -40.30 48.08
N SER A 87 34.24 -40.85 49.29
CA SER A 87 33.54 -42.11 49.52
C SER A 87 32.11 -41.99 48.99
N LYS A 88 31.67 -43.03 48.27
CA LYS A 88 30.24 -43.29 48.13
C LYS A 88 29.69 -43.37 49.57
N PRO A 89 28.60 -42.67 49.93
CA PRO A 89 28.07 -42.74 51.28
C PRO A 89 27.76 -44.21 51.58
N SER A 90 28.35 -44.74 52.65
CA SER A 90 28.07 -46.10 53.08
C SER A 90 26.58 -46.22 53.42
N LEU A 91 26.07 -47.45 53.41
CA LEU A 91 24.64 -47.74 53.56
C LEU A 91 24.00 -47.03 54.77
N GLY A 92 24.76 -46.86 55.87
CA GLY A 92 24.32 -46.13 57.07
C GLY A 92 24.15 -44.60 56.90
N GLN A 93 24.96 -43.91 56.10
CA GLN A 93 24.82 -42.46 55.90
C GLN A 93 23.61 -42.09 55.04
N ARG A 94 23.17 -42.98 54.14
CA ARG A 94 21.91 -42.80 53.40
C ARG A 94 20.68 -43.00 54.29
N LEU A 95 20.73 -43.89 55.29
CA LEU A 95 19.66 -44.03 56.28
C LEU A 95 19.49 -42.77 57.14
N ALA A 96 20.59 -42.22 57.66
CA ALA A 96 20.55 -41.08 58.59
C ALA A 96 19.90 -39.81 57.99
N ARG A 97 20.15 -39.50 56.70
CA ARG A 97 19.63 -38.29 56.05
C ARG A 97 18.11 -38.32 55.82
N HIS A 98 17.51 -39.50 55.75
CA HIS A 98 16.07 -39.69 55.60
C HIS A 98 15.36 -40.01 56.93
N TRP A 99 16.06 -39.95 58.09
CA TRP A 99 15.47 -40.24 59.40
C TRP A 99 14.09 -39.60 59.67
N PRO A 100 13.80 -38.32 59.37
CA PRO A 100 12.45 -37.76 59.57
C PRO A 100 11.39 -38.35 58.61
N VAL A 101 11.79 -38.85 57.44
CA VAL A 101 10.91 -39.59 56.51
C VAL A 101 10.69 -41.01 57.00
N TRP A 102 11.72 -41.66 57.57
CA TRP A 102 11.60 -42.96 58.21
C TRP A 102 10.79 -42.91 59.51
N SER A 103 10.88 -41.84 60.31
CA SER A 103 10.05 -41.71 61.53
C SER A 103 8.58 -41.42 61.20
N LEU A 104 8.30 -40.62 60.17
CA LEU A 104 6.93 -40.43 59.68
C LEU A 104 6.39 -41.72 59.03
N GLY A 105 7.23 -42.41 58.26
CA GLY A 105 6.94 -43.73 57.69
C GLY A 105 6.72 -44.82 58.73
N LEU A 106 7.43 -44.79 59.87
CA LEU A 106 7.23 -45.73 60.97
C LEU A 106 5.94 -45.40 61.75
N LEU A 107 5.59 -44.12 61.88
CA LEU A 107 4.33 -43.69 62.52
C LEU A 107 3.11 -44.07 61.67
N THR A 108 3.19 -43.92 60.34
CA THR A 108 2.14 -44.41 59.42
C THR A 108 2.13 -45.92 59.29
N LEU A 109 3.28 -46.62 59.45
CA LEU A 109 3.31 -48.08 59.55
C LEU A 109 2.60 -48.58 60.82
N VAL A 110 2.85 -47.95 61.98
CA VAL A 110 2.26 -48.38 63.26
C VAL A 110 0.76 -48.06 63.34
N MET A 111 0.27 -46.95 62.77
CA MET A 111 -1.18 -46.74 62.60
C MET A 111 -1.78 -47.60 61.47
N GLY A 112 -1.03 -47.89 60.41
CA GLY A 112 -1.46 -48.76 59.31
C GLY A 112 -1.69 -50.20 59.74
N VAL A 113 -0.86 -50.73 60.65
CA VAL A 113 -1.04 -52.07 61.24
C VAL A 113 -2.38 -52.22 61.96
N GLY A 114 -2.91 -51.16 62.59
CA GLY A 114 -4.25 -51.21 63.22
C GLY A 114 -5.38 -51.49 62.22
N VAL A 115 -5.37 -50.82 61.06
CA VAL A 115 -6.39 -51.00 60.01
C VAL A 115 -6.19 -52.32 59.27
N VAL A 116 -4.95 -52.72 58.98
CA VAL A 116 -4.66 -54.01 58.34
C VAL A 116 -5.01 -55.19 59.25
N SER A 117 -4.83 -55.09 60.56
CA SER A 117 -5.26 -56.12 61.52
C SER A 117 -6.79 -56.27 61.59
N ALA A 118 -7.55 -55.18 61.49
CA ALA A 118 -9.01 -55.25 61.43
C ALA A 118 -9.52 -55.90 60.13
N ILE A 119 -8.91 -55.58 58.99
CA ILE A 119 -9.23 -56.20 57.68
C ILE A 119 -8.81 -57.68 57.64
N SER A 120 -7.76 -58.06 58.37
CA SER A 120 -7.31 -59.45 58.51
C SER A 120 -8.24 -60.28 59.42
N LEU A 121 -8.74 -59.73 60.54
CA LEU A 121 -9.63 -60.48 61.45
C LEU A 121 -11.02 -60.79 60.86
N PHE A 122 -11.47 -60.03 59.86
CA PHE A 122 -12.69 -60.33 59.09
C PHE A 122 -12.46 -61.25 57.88
N ARG A 123 -11.26 -61.85 57.73
CA ARG A 123 -10.93 -62.84 56.69
C ARG A 123 -10.46 -64.17 57.28
N ILE A 124 -11.43 -65.02 57.62
CA ILE A 124 -11.25 -66.44 57.98
C ILE A 124 -12.42 -67.21 57.34
N PRO A 125 -12.24 -68.43 56.78
CA PRO A 125 -11.08 -69.32 56.90
C PRO A 125 -10.36 -69.67 55.59
N ASN A 126 -9.11 -70.13 55.74
CA ASN A 126 -8.42 -71.15 54.95
C ASN A 126 -8.96 -71.42 53.53
N LEU A 127 -8.38 -70.76 52.53
CA LEU A 127 -8.21 -71.44 51.24
C LEU A 127 -7.34 -72.69 51.48
N PRO A 128 -7.74 -73.89 51.02
CA PRO A 128 -6.84 -75.02 50.97
C PRO A 128 -5.62 -74.65 50.12
N ASN A 129 -4.47 -75.31 50.32
CA ASN A 129 -3.38 -75.25 49.34
C ASN A 129 -3.81 -76.03 48.08
N CYS A 130 -4.72 -75.47 47.29
CA CYS A 130 -5.34 -76.11 46.12
C CYS A 130 -4.34 -76.50 45.02
N ARG A 131 -3.11 -75.96 45.08
CA ARG A 131 -1.97 -76.33 44.23
C ARG A 131 -1.17 -77.55 44.74
N ALA A 132 -1.42 -78.02 45.95
CA ALA A 132 -0.71 -79.14 46.60
C ALA A 132 -1.58 -80.39 46.82
N ILE A 133 -2.81 -80.40 46.30
CA ILE A 133 -3.76 -81.50 46.46
C ILE A 133 -3.57 -82.52 45.34
N PHE A 134 -3.44 -83.79 45.71
CA PHE A 134 -3.45 -84.89 44.75
C PHE A 134 -4.90 -85.20 44.32
N TRP A 135 -5.27 -84.75 43.11
CA TRP A 135 -6.67 -84.74 42.67
C TRP A 135 -7.36 -86.10 42.62
N LEU A 136 -6.64 -87.23 42.51
CA LEU A 136 -7.27 -88.56 42.49
C LEU A 136 -7.94 -88.93 43.83
N THR A 137 -7.46 -88.39 44.96
CA THR A 137 -7.99 -88.66 46.30
C THR A 137 -8.77 -87.49 46.90
N ALA A 138 -8.96 -86.41 46.14
CA ALA A 138 -9.70 -85.23 46.60
C ALA A 138 -11.20 -85.53 46.73
N SER A 139 -11.80 -85.13 47.86
CA SER A 139 -13.26 -85.19 48.04
C SER A 139 -13.96 -84.18 47.11
N ALA A 140 -15.21 -84.44 46.74
CA ALA A 140 -16.00 -83.50 45.92
C ALA A 140 -16.16 -82.13 46.60
N THR A 141 -16.36 -82.10 47.93
CA THR A 141 -16.39 -80.86 48.72
C THR A 141 -15.08 -80.08 48.62
N THR A 142 -13.93 -80.78 48.64
CA THR A 142 -12.61 -80.15 48.48
C THR A 142 -12.40 -79.60 47.06
N ARG A 143 -12.85 -80.32 46.02
CA ARG A 143 -12.84 -79.81 44.64
C ARG A 143 -13.70 -78.56 44.50
N LEU A 144 -14.90 -78.56 45.10
CA LEU A 144 -15.84 -77.43 45.04
C LEU A 144 -15.30 -76.18 45.77
N GLN A 145 -14.78 -76.33 46.99
CA GLN A 145 -14.12 -75.23 47.72
C GLN A 145 -12.90 -74.68 46.97
N CYS A 146 -12.10 -75.53 46.35
CA CYS A 146 -10.97 -75.08 45.53
C CYS A 146 -11.40 -74.43 44.21
N ALA A 147 -12.48 -74.90 43.58
CA ALA A 147 -13.03 -74.28 42.38
C ALA A 147 -13.57 -72.87 42.69
N GLU A 148 -14.31 -72.70 43.80
CA GLU A 148 -14.70 -71.36 44.28
C GLU A 148 -13.47 -70.46 44.52
N ALA A 149 -12.41 -70.98 45.12
CA ALA A 149 -11.15 -70.25 45.33
C ALA A 149 -10.44 -69.80 44.04
N TYR A 150 -10.55 -70.58 42.95
CA TYR A 150 -10.04 -70.18 41.64
C TYR A 150 -10.95 -69.16 40.97
N ALA A 151 -12.27 -69.32 41.07
CA ALA A 151 -13.26 -68.37 40.54
C ALA A 151 -13.24 -67.01 41.27
N GLU A 152 -12.97 -66.98 42.59
CA GLU A 152 -12.81 -65.74 43.38
C GLU A 152 -11.70 -64.82 42.87
N GLN A 153 -10.77 -65.32 42.05
CA GLN A 153 -9.73 -64.50 41.41
C GLN A 153 -10.31 -63.55 40.35
N GLY A 154 -11.51 -63.82 39.83
CA GLY A 154 -12.19 -62.97 38.86
C GLY A 154 -11.52 -62.90 37.47
N SER A 155 -10.59 -63.82 37.18
CA SER A 155 -9.83 -63.88 35.92
C SER A 155 -10.32 -65.03 35.03
N VAL A 156 -10.05 -64.93 33.71
CA VAL A 156 -10.37 -65.98 32.74
C VAL A 156 -9.76 -67.32 33.17
N ASP A 157 -8.45 -67.35 33.43
CA ASP A 157 -7.73 -68.54 33.89
C ASP A 157 -8.31 -69.11 35.19
N GLY A 158 -8.70 -68.24 36.14
CA GLY A 158 -9.31 -68.64 37.41
C GLY A 158 -10.66 -69.31 37.23
N TYR A 159 -11.50 -68.80 36.33
CA TYR A 159 -12.77 -69.45 36.00
C TYR A 159 -12.56 -70.76 35.22
N LEU A 160 -11.62 -70.83 34.28
CA LEU A 160 -11.33 -72.05 33.51
C LEU A 160 -10.79 -73.18 34.40
N GLU A 161 -9.86 -72.88 35.31
CA GLU A 161 -9.36 -73.85 36.30
C GLU A 161 -10.47 -74.28 37.27
N ALA A 162 -11.33 -73.37 37.72
CA ALA A 162 -12.48 -73.69 38.56
C ALA A 162 -13.46 -74.66 37.86
N ILE A 163 -13.76 -74.39 36.59
CA ILE A 163 -14.60 -75.22 35.73
C ILE A 163 -13.97 -76.62 35.55
N ALA A 164 -12.71 -76.70 35.11
CA ALA A 164 -12.02 -77.97 34.84
C ALA A 164 -11.97 -78.89 36.08
N LEU A 165 -11.82 -78.32 37.28
CA LEU A 165 -11.86 -79.08 38.53
C LEU A 165 -13.24 -79.70 38.83
N LEU A 166 -14.33 -79.00 38.46
CA LEU A 166 -15.69 -79.51 38.66
C LEU A 166 -16.18 -80.44 37.54
N GLU A 167 -15.75 -80.22 36.30
CA GLU A 167 -16.04 -81.11 35.17
C GLU A 167 -15.45 -82.51 35.36
N SER A 168 -14.36 -82.64 36.13
CA SER A 168 -13.76 -83.93 36.48
C SER A 168 -14.64 -84.84 37.38
N LEU A 169 -15.78 -84.35 37.88
CA LEU A 169 -16.70 -85.09 38.74
C LEU A 169 -17.74 -85.90 37.93
N PRO A 170 -18.06 -87.15 38.33
CA PRO A 170 -19.02 -88.00 37.61
C PRO A 170 -20.42 -87.36 37.39
N PRO A 171 -21.12 -87.69 36.28
CA PRO A 171 -22.44 -87.16 35.99
C PRO A 171 -23.53 -87.52 37.02
N ASP A 172 -23.37 -88.63 37.74
CA ASP A 172 -24.29 -89.13 38.78
C ASP A 172 -24.04 -88.55 40.18
N HIS A 173 -23.19 -87.53 40.29
CA HIS A 173 -22.82 -86.91 41.56
C HIS A 173 -24.03 -86.24 42.28
N PRO A 174 -24.23 -86.42 43.60
CA PRO A 174 -25.39 -85.86 44.32
C PRO A 174 -25.58 -84.34 44.24
N LEU A 175 -24.51 -83.58 43.95
CA LEU A 175 -24.53 -82.12 43.78
C LEU A 175 -24.45 -81.68 42.30
N ARG A 176 -24.72 -82.55 41.32
CA ARG A 176 -24.53 -82.25 39.89
C ARG A 176 -25.23 -80.95 39.46
N ALA A 177 -26.49 -80.76 39.85
CA ALA A 177 -27.25 -79.55 39.52
C ALA A 177 -26.63 -78.25 40.09
N GLU A 178 -26.01 -78.30 41.28
CA GLU A 178 -25.31 -77.13 41.84
C GLU A 178 -23.99 -76.88 41.09
N ILE A 179 -23.28 -77.94 40.72
CA ILE A 179 -22.05 -77.88 39.92
C ILE A 179 -22.35 -77.29 38.53
N ASP A 180 -23.40 -77.75 37.86
CA ASP A 180 -23.84 -77.23 36.54
C ASP A 180 -24.16 -75.73 36.64
N GLN A 181 -24.92 -75.31 37.66
CA GLN A 181 -25.24 -73.89 37.87
C GLN A 181 -23.98 -73.03 38.10
N ARG A 182 -22.95 -73.56 38.75
CA ARG A 182 -21.67 -72.87 39.00
C ARG A 182 -20.83 -72.78 37.73
N ILE A 183 -20.68 -73.87 36.98
CA ILE A 183 -20.01 -73.89 35.68
C ILE A 183 -20.67 -72.90 34.70
N GLU A 184 -22.01 -72.89 34.66
CA GLU A 184 -22.79 -71.93 33.85
C GLU A 184 -22.52 -70.48 34.28
N THR A 185 -22.54 -70.22 35.60
CA THR A 185 -22.26 -68.88 36.14
C THR A 185 -20.85 -68.41 35.77
N TRP A 186 -19.84 -69.26 35.91
CA TRP A 186 -18.44 -68.94 35.60
C TRP A 186 -18.19 -68.79 34.09
N SER A 187 -18.86 -69.60 33.26
CA SER A 187 -18.87 -69.45 31.80
C SER A 187 -19.45 -68.09 31.39
N GLY A 188 -20.56 -67.68 32.00
CA GLY A 188 -21.11 -66.33 31.85
C GLY A 188 -20.12 -65.23 32.26
N ARG A 189 -19.34 -65.42 33.35
CA ARG A 189 -18.28 -64.47 33.74
C ARG A 189 -17.12 -64.40 32.77
N ILE A 190 -16.74 -65.51 32.13
CA ILE A 190 -15.73 -65.50 31.06
C ILE A 190 -16.25 -64.67 29.86
N LEU A 191 -17.54 -64.79 29.54
CA LEU A 191 -18.16 -63.97 28.48
C LEU A 191 -18.27 -62.48 28.86
N ASP A 192 -18.57 -62.15 30.13
CA ASP A 192 -18.51 -60.78 30.66
C ASP A 192 -17.09 -60.19 30.51
N LEU A 193 -16.03 -60.96 30.80
CA LEU A 193 -14.64 -60.53 30.65
C LEU A 193 -14.27 -60.33 29.17
N ALA A 194 -14.73 -61.20 28.28
CA ALA A 194 -14.56 -61.04 26.84
C ALA A 194 -15.27 -59.79 26.31
N GLU A 195 -16.50 -59.50 26.74
CA GLU A 195 -17.21 -58.26 26.43
C GLU A 195 -16.40 -57.03 26.91
N ASN A 196 -15.83 -57.08 28.12
CA ASN A 196 -14.99 -55.98 28.61
C ASN A 196 -13.73 -55.76 27.73
N LEU A 197 -13.09 -56.82 27.23
CA LEU A 197 -11.97 -56.70 26.28
C LEU A 197 -12.43 -56.07 24.95
N PHE A 198 -13.57 -56.49 24.42
CA PHE A 198 -14.15 -55.87 23.23
C PHE A 198 -14.40 -54.38 23.45
N GLN A 199 -15.04 -54.00 24.56
CA GLN A 199 -15.32 -52.60 24.92
C GLN A 199 -14.05 -51.76 25.10
N GLN A 200 -12.91 -52.37 25.47
CA GLN A 200 -11.59 -51.72 25.57
C GLN A 200 -10.87 -51.54 24.23
N GLY A 201 -11.32 -52.21 23.17
CA GLY A 201 -10.70 -52.17 21.83
C GLY A 201 -10.01 -53.46 21.41
N ASP A 202 -9.93 -54.46 22.29
CA ASP A 202 -9.20 -55.71 22.06
C ASP A 202 -10.10 -56.82 21.48
N LEU A 203 -10.74 -56.56 20.32
CA LEU A 203 -11.65 -57.51 19.64
C LEU A 203 -11.02 -58.91 19.47
N SER A 204 -9.75 -58.98 19.09
CA SER A 204 -9.04 -60.24 18.88
C SER A 204 -8.90 -61.07 20.17
N GLN A 205 -8.62 -60.41 21.30
CA GLN A 205 -8.54 -61.05 22.61
C GLN A 205 -9.94 -61.43 23.11
N ALA A 206 -10.93 -60.57 22.95
CA ALA A 206 -12.33 -60.85 23.27
C ALA A 206 -12.83 -62.15 22.60
N ILE A 207 -12.62 -62.28 21.29
CA ILE A 207 -12.97 -63.49 20.53
C ILE A 207 -12.19 -64.72 21.04
N ALA A 208 -10.90 -64.56 21.34
CA ALA A 208 -10.08 -65.64 21.87
C ALA A 208 -10.51 -66.10 23.28
N THR A 209 -10.93 -65.19 24.14
CA THR A 209 -11.47 -65.49 25.48
C THR A 209 -12.84 -66.16 25.40
N ALA A 210 -13.76 -65.64 24.58
CA ALA A 210 -15.11 -66.21 24.44
C ALA A 210 -15.08 -67.65 23.90
N ARG A 211 -14.12 -67.99 23.03
CA ARG A 211 -13.91 -69.34 22.49
C ARG A 211 -13.32 -70.37 23.47
N GLN A 212 -12.96 -69.96 24.69
CA GLN A 212 -12.47 -70.88 25.73
C GLN A 212 -13.61 -71.41 26.64
N ILE A 213 -14.84 -70.94 26.44
CA ILE A 213 -16.01 -71.37 27.21
C ILE A 213 -16.41 -72.81 26.81
N PRO A 214 -16.67 -73.72 27.77
CA PRO A 214 -16.99 -75.13 27.46
C PRO A 214 -18.29 -75.31 26.66
N ASP A 215 -18.21 -76.11 25.58
CA ASP A 215 -19.28 -76.32 24.59
C ASP A 215 -20.62 -76.84 25.15
N HIS A 216 -20.62 -77.45 26.33
CA HIS A 216 -21.83 -78.04 26.94
C HIS A 216 -22.60 -77.06 27.84
N THR A 217 -22.12 -75.83 28.02
CA THR A 217 -22.82 -74.76 28.75
C THR A 217 -23.92 -74.13 27.89
N ALA A 218 -24.94 -73.55 28.53
CA ALA A 218 -25.90 -72.70 27.83
C ALA A 218 -25.23 -71.43 27.30
N THR A 219 -24.24 -70.88 28.01
CA THR A 219 -23.42 -69.74 27.57
C THR A 219 -22.72 -70.01 26.23
N ALA A 220 -22.19 -71.23 26.00
CA ALA A 220 -21.58 -71.58 24.72
C ALA A 220 -22.53 -71.44 23.51
N GLN A 221 -23.85 -71.61 23.72
CA GLN A 221 -24.85 -71.47 22.66
C GLN A 221 -24.94 -70.03 22.13
N VAL A 222 -24.61 -69.01 22.94
CA VAL A 222 -24.64 -67.59 22.55
C VAL A 222 -23.28 -67.01 22.18
N VAL A 223 -22.17 -67.76 22.35
CA VAL A 223 -20.81 -67.29 22.05
C VAL A 223 -20.65 -66.90 20.58
N ASN A 224 -21.12 -67.72 19.65
CA ASN A 224 -20.98 -67.44 18.21
C ASN A 224 -21.79 -66.22 17.78
N GLU A 225 -23.03 -66.08 18.28
CA GLU A 225 -23.88 -64.91 18.04
C GLU A 225 -23.21 -63.63 18.59
N ARG A 226 -22.66 -63.68 19.80
CA ARG A 226 -21.97 -62.54 20.41
C ARG A 226 -20.71 -62.14 19.64
N ILE A 227 -19.93 -63.11 19.14
CA ILE A 227 -18.77 -62.86 18.29
C ILE A 227 -19.20 -62.22 16.95
N GLU A 228 -20.30 -62.66 16.33
CA GLU A 228 -20.83 -62.05 15.11
C GLU A 228 -21.31 -60.61 15.34
N GLN A 229 -21.97 -60.34 16.48
CA GLN A 229 -22.36 -59.00 16.89
C GLN A 229 -21.14 -58.08 17.08
N TRP A 230 -20.09 -58.53 17.77
CA TRP A 230 -18.86 -57.76 17.96
C TRP A 230 -18.16 -57.44 16.64
N ASN A 231 -18.02 -58.41 15.73
CA ASN A 231 -17.43 -58.19 14.40
C ASN A 231 -18.24 -57.19 13.59
N THR A 232 -19.58 -57.29 13.61
CA THR A 232 -20.48 -56.36 12.91
C THR A 232 -20.35 -54.93 13.43
N ILE A 233 -20.35 -54.76 14.76
CA ILE A 233 -20.18 -53.44 15.41
C ILE A 233 -18.80 -52.86 15.07
N TRP A 234 -17.74 -53.69 15.10
CA TRP A 234 -16.38 -53.28 14.79
C TRP A 234 -16.23 -52.82 13.34
N GLN A 235 -16.68 -53.65 12.38
CA GLN A 235 -16.60 -53.33 10.96
C GLN A 235 -17.38 -52.05 10.62
N ALA A 236 -18.57 -51.86 11.21
CA ALA A 236 -19.34 -50.63 11.04
C ALA A 236 -18.60 -49.39 11.58
N ALA A 237 -17.96 -49.51 12.75
CA ALA A 237 -17.20 -48.42 13.36
C ALA A 237 -15.93 -48.06 12.56
N GLU A 238 -15.19 -49.08 12.12
CA GLU A 238 -14.01 -48.94 11.28
C GLU A 238 -14.34 -48.32 9.92
N THR A 239 -15.46 -48.72 9.31
CA THR A 239 -15.97 -48.09 8.07
C THR A 239 -16.28 -46.60 8.31
N ILE A 240 -17.04 -46.26 9.36
CA ILE A 240 -17.36 -44.86 9.70
C ILE A 240 -16.09 -44.02 9.90
N TYR A 241 -15.08 -44.58 10.58
CA TYR A 241 -13.82 -43.88 10.85
C TYR A 241 -13.00 -43.68 9.57
N ASN A 242 -12.85 -44.71 8.74
CA ASN A 242 -12.07 -44.64 7.50
C ASN A 242 -12.73 -43.71 6.47
N ASP A 243 -14.05 -43.79 6.31
CA ASP A 243 -14.82 -42.86 5.49
C ASP A 243 -14.62 -41.41 5.95
N ALA A 244 -14.65 -41.15 7.27
CA ALA A 244 -14.44 -39.81 7.82
C ALA A 244 -13.01 -39.27 7.60
N VAL A 245 -12.01 -40.15 7.52
CA VAL A 245 -10.64 -39.77 7.13
C VAL A 245 -10.56 -39.46 5.63
N SER A 246 -11.22 -40.25 4.79
CA SER A 246 -11.27 -39.99 3.34
C SER A 246 -11.99 -38.68 3.00
N ASP A 247 -13.09 -38.37 3.70
CA ASP A 247 -13.76 -37.07 3.61
C ASP A 247 -12.77 -35.91 3.88
N LEU A 248 -11.89 -36.02 4.88
CA LEU A 248 -10.90 -34.98 5.19
C LEU A 248 -9.85 -34.80 4.09
N GLU A 249 -9.40 -35.89 3.47
CA GLU A 249 -8.49 -35.85 2.32
C GLU A 249 -9.15 -35.19 1.09
N ASN A 250 -10.47 -35.33 0.96
CA ASN A 250 -11.29 -34.66 -0.05
C ASN A 250 -11.72 -33.22 0.34
N LEU A 251 -11.32 -32.73 1.52
CA LEU A 251 -11.70 -31.43 2.10
C LEU A 251 -13.21 -31.31 2.48
N GLU A 252 -13.90 -32.42 2.69
CA GLU A 252 -15.32 -32.54 3.02
C GLU A 252 -15.56 -32.53 4.56
N PHE A 253 -15.08 -31.47 5.22
CA PHE A 253 -15.08 -31.36 6.70
C PHE A 253 -16.46 -31.52 7.37
N GLN A 254 -17.56 -31.18 6.69
CA GLN A 254 -18.91 -31.34 7.24
C GLN A 254 -19.31 -32.81 7.33
N ASP A 255 -19.01 -33.59 6.29
CA ASP A 255 -19.27 -35.02 6.24
C ASP A 255 -18.36 -35.79 7.19
N ALA A 256 -17.07 -35.42 7.28
CA ALA A 256 -16.13 -35.98 8.25
C ALA A 256 -16.63 -35.82 9.69
N PHE A 257 -17.12 -34.61 10.04
CA PHE A 257 -17.68 -34.33 11.37
C PHE A 257 -19.00 -35.05 11.62
N SER A 258 -19.87 -35.15 10.60
CA SER A 258 -21.10 -35.94 10.66
C SER A 258 -20.81 -37.43 10.92
N LYS A 259 -19.83 -38.01 10.22
CA LYS A 259 -19.38 -39.39 10.43
C LYS A 259 -18.73 -39.56 11.82
N ALA A 260 -17.95 -38.60 12.31
CA ALA A 260 -17.45 -38.62 13.69
C ALA A 260 -18.59 -38.69 14.73
N ILE A 261 -19.66 -37.90 14.58
CA ILE A 261 -20.83 -38.00 15.47
C ILE A 261 -21.49 -39.38 15.38
N ARG A 262 -21.59 -39.99 14.20
CA ARG A 262 -22.15 -41.36 14.05
C ARG A 262 -21.34 -42.40 14.83
N LEU A 263 -20.04 -42.19 15.00
CA LEU A 263 -19.17 -43.07 15.80
C LEU A 263 -19.57 -43.12 17.29
N LEU A 264 -20.15 -42.04 17.84
CA LEU A 264 -20.70 -42.02 19.20
C LEU A 264 -21.92 -42.96 19.38
N GLY A 265 -22.58 -43.32 18.27
CA GLY A 265 -23.71 -44.25 18.23
C GLY A 265 -23.32 -45.73 18.21
N VAL A 266 -22.06 -46.06 17.90
CA VAL A 266 -21.55 -47.45 17.84
C VAL A 266 -21.54 -48.07 19.23
N ASN A 267 -22.06 -49.29 19.42
CA ASN A 267 -22.10 -49.97 20.72
C ASN A 267 -20.74 -50.54 21.19
N ASN A 268 -19.71 -49.70 21.21
CA ASN A 268 -18.37 -50.03 21.70
C ASN A 268 -17.69 -48.80 22.33
N THR A 269 -17.21 -48.94 23.57
CA THR A 269 -16.69 -47.83 24.38
C THR A 269 -15.40 -47.25 23.82
N TYR A 270 -14.47 -48.07 23.34
CA TYR A 270 -13.24 -47.64 22.67
C TYR A 270 -13.52 -46.79 21.43
N TRP A 271 -14.49 -47.19 20.60
CA TRP A 271 -14.88 -46.40 19.42
C TRP A 271 -15.53 -45.06 19.80
N LYS A 272 -16.42 -45.05 20.80
CA LYS A 272 -17.06 -43.81 21.32
C LYS A 272 -16.11 -42.83 21.99
N THR A 273 -14.97 -43.29 22.51
CA THR A 273 -14.05 -42.48 23.32
C THR A 273 -12.74 -42.26 22.59
N VAL A 274 -11.85 -43.26 22.58
CA VAL A 274 -10.49 -43.17 22.03
C VAL A 274 -10.49 -42.84 20.54
N LYS A 275 -11.28 -43.54 19.72
CA LYS A 275 -11.28 -43.31 18.27
C LYS A 275 -12.03 -42.06 17.85
N TYR A 276 -13.12 -41.73 18.54
CA TYR A 276 -13.83 -40.46 18.37
C TYR A 276 -12.92 -39.25 18.66
N ASP A 277 -12.15 -39.29 19.75
CA ASP A 277 -11.22 -38.22 20.12
C ASP A 277 -10.04 -38.10 19.15
N GLN A 278 -9.47 -39.24 18.72
CA GLN A 278 -8.46 -39.28 17.65
C GLN A 278 -8.96 -38.67 16.34
N LEU A 279 -10.19 -39.01 15.92
CA LEU A 279 -10.79 -38.47 14.70
C LEU A 279 -11.10 -36.98 14.84
N THR A 280 -11.67 -36.54 15.96
CA THR A 280 -11.96 -35.12 16.24
C THR A 280 -10.70 -34.27 16.28
N THR A 281 -9.62 -34.80 16.84
CA THR A 281 -8.28 -34.18 16.81
C THR A 281 -7.77 -34.04 15.37
N LYS A 282 -7.89 -35.08 14.54
CA LYS A 282 -7.53 -35.02 13.11
C LYS A 282 -8.37 -34.01 12.31
N ILE A 283 -9.69 -33.97 12.52
CA ILE A 283 -10.58 -32.97 11.90
C ILE A 283 -10.14 -31.55 12.27
N THR A 284 -9.79 -31.33 13.54
CA THR A 284 -9.38 -30.02 14.06
C THR A 284 -8.03 -29.57 13.50
N ALA A 285 -7.02 -30.46 13.50
CA ALA A 285 -5.71 -30.18 12.93
C ALA A 285 -5.79 -29.88 11.42
N ALA A 286 -6.47 -30.74 10.65
CA ALA A 286 -6.66 -30.55 9.21
C ALA A 286 -7.38 -29.23 8.85
N ARG A 287 -8.28 -28.76 9.73
CA ARG A 287 -8.95 -27.47 9.56
C ARG A 287 -7.99 -26.30 9.80
N GLU A 288 -7.10 -26.41 10.78
CA GLU A 288 -6.10 -25.38 11.05
C GLU A 288 -5.06 -25.28 9.93
N ASP A 289 -4.57 -26.42 9.45
CA ASP A 289 -3.69 -26.48 8.27
C ASP A 289 -4.36 -25.85 7.03
N LEU A 290 -5.67 -26.06 6.84
CA LEU A 290 -6.43 -25.43 5.76
C LEU A 290 -6.60 -23.91 5.96
N ASN A 291 -6.79 -23.45 7.21
CA ASN A 291 -6.82 -22.02 7.53
C ASN A 291 -5.47 -21.37 7.18
N GLN A 292 -4.36 -21.97 7.63
CA GLN A 292 -2.99 -21.54 7.34
C GLN A 292 -2.72 -21.48 5.83
N LEU A 293 -3.17 -22.47 5.07
CA LEU A 293 -3.09 -22.45 3.61
C LEU A 293 -3.97 -21.37 2.96
N GLY A 294 -5.09 -21.03 3.59
CA GLY A 294 -5.93 -19.88 3.25
C GLY A 294 -5.20 -18.56 3.45
N GLU A 295 -4.49 -18.38 4.56
CA GLU A 295 -3.67 -17.19 4.84
C GLU A 295 -2.52 -17.05 3.84
N ALA A 296 -1.81 -18.14 3.57
CA ALA A 296 -0.77 -18.21 2.53
C ALA A 296 -1.31 -17.72 1.17
N LYS A 297 -2.50 -18.18 0.75
CA LYS A 297 -3.17 -17.71 -0.48
C LYS A 297 -3.51 -16.21 -0.43
N GLN A 298 -3.84 -15.63 0.72
CA GLN A 298 -4.08 -14.17 0.84
C GLN A 298 -2.79 -13.35 0.79
N LEU A 299 -1.68 -13.86 1.34
CA LEU A 299 -0.37 -13.23 1.23
C LEU A 299 0.12 -13.23 -0.22
N ALA A 300 0.07 -14.38 -0.90
CA ALA A 300 0.46 -14.52 -2.30
C ALA A 300 -0.27 -13.54 -3.26
N ARG A 301 -1.55 -13.24 -2.99
CA ARG A 301 -2.34 -12.25 -3.75
C ARG A 301 -1.73 -10.84 -3.74
N ARG A 302 -0.86 -10.50 -2.79
CA ARG A 302 -0.16 -9.21 -2.74
C ARG A 302 0.87 -9.05 -3.87
N ARG A 303 1.31 -10.15 -4.52
CA ARG A 303 2.27 -10.15 -5.63
C ARG A 303 3.60 -9.43 -5.33
N THR A 304 4.04 -9.45 -4.08
CA THR A 304 5.38 -9.00 -3.66
C THR A 304 6.26 -10.20 -3.32
N LEU A 305 7.58 -10.07 -3.48
CA LEU A 305 8.53 -11.15 -3.17
C LEU A 305 8.40 -11.61 -1.71
N SER A 306 8.44 -10.67 -0.76
CA SER A 306 8.35 -10.97 0.67
C SER A 306 7.06 -11.70 1.07
N ALA A 307 5.91 -11.33 0.48
CA ALA A 307 4.64 -11.98 0.77
C ALA A 307 4.53 -13.37 0.10
N MET A 308 5.24 -13.60 -1.01
CA MET A 308 5.38 -14.93 -1.61
C MET A 308 6.30 -15.84 -0.80
N GLU A 309 7.42 -15.32 -0.28
CA GLU A 309 8.32 -16.06 0.62
C GLU A 309 7.60 -16.47 1.91
N GLU A 310 6.83 -15.56 2.51
CA GLU A 310 5.98 -15.83 3.70
C GLU A 310 4.86 -16.84 3.38
N ALA A 311 4.17 -16.69 2.24
CA ALA A 311 3.15 -17.64 1.79
C ALA A 311 3.71 -19.05 1.53
N LEU A 312 4.90 -19.14 0.92
CA LEU A 312 5.59 -20.41 0.71
C LEU A 312 6.00 -21.06 2.03
N ALA A 313 6.52 -20.28 2.99
CA ALA A 313 6.87 -20.80 4.31
C ALA A 313 5.65 -21.39 5.05
N LEU A 314 4.51 -20.68 5.03
CA LEU A 314 3.25 -21.19 5.62
C LEU A 314 2.73 -22.45 4.91
N ALA A 315 2.78 -22.51 3.58
CA ALA A 315 2.31 -23.67 2.84
C ALA A 315 3.24 -24.90 2.98
N MET A 316 4.56 -24.68 3.09
CA MET A 316 5.56 -25.73 3.30
C MET A 316 5.63 -26.26 4.73
N ALA A 317 5.07 -25.56 5.71
CA ALA A 317 5.01 -26.00 7.10
C ALA A 317 3.92 -27.07 7.35
N ILE A 318 3.06 -27.36 6.37
CA ILE A 318 2.05 -28.42 6.47
C ILE A 318 2.74 -29.78 6.26
N GLU A 319 2.69 -30.64 7.28
CA GLU A 319 3.36 -31.94 7.30
C GLU A 319 2.64 -33.01 6.45
N SER A 320 3.36 -34.06 6.08
CA SER A 320 2.89 -35.09 5.14
C SER A 320 1.84 -36.07 5.68
N ASP A 321 1.58 -36.06 6.99
CA ASP A 321 0.53 -36.84 7.64
C ASP A 321 -0.80 -36.07 7.77
N SER A 322 -0.80 -34.77 7.42
CA SER A 322 -2.00 -33.94 7.38
C SER A 322 -2.89 -34.32 6.18
N PRO A 323 -4.21 -34.50 6.39
CA PRO A 323 -5.16 -34.76 5.30
C PRO A 323 -5.13 -33.70 4.19
N VAL A 324 -4.75 -32.45 4.49
CA VAL A 324 -4.71 -31.37 3.50
C VAL A 324 -3.36 -31.21 2.78
N TYR A 325 -2.39 -32.10 3.04
CA TYR A 325 -1.05 -32.04 2.44
C TYR A 325 -1.07 -32.06 0.91
N ALA A 326 -1.96 -32.85 0.29
CA ALA A 326 -2.08 -32.91 -1.18
C ALA A 326 -2.50 -31.56 -1.79
N GLU A 327 -3.41 -30.85 -1.12
CA GLU A 327 -3.84 -29.50 -1.47
C GLU A 327 -2.72 -28.47 -1.21
N ALA A 328 -1.98 -28.60 -0.09
CA ALA A 328 -0.79 -27.78 0.16
C ALA A 328 0.24 -27.91 -0.98
N GLN A 329 0.57 -29.15 -1.40
CA GLN A 329 1.49 -29.40 -2.52
C GLN A 329 1.00 -28.81 -3.85
N ARG A 330 -0.32 -28.75 -4.10
CA ARG A 330 -0.87 -28.05 -5.28
C ARG A 330 -0.63 -26.54 -5.19
N VAL A 331 -0.83 -25.96 -4.02
CA VAL A 331 -0.69 -24.51 -3.80
C VAL A 331 0.77 -24.05 -3.84
N ILE A 332 1.72 -24.83 -3.32
CA ILE A 332 3.15 -24.53 -3.45
C ILE A 332 3.56 -24.53 -4.94
N ARG A 333 3.02 -25.46 -5.77
CA ARG A 333 3.21 -25.43 -7.24
C ARG A 333 2.63 -24.16 -7.88
N GLU A 334 1.44 -23.73 -7.45
CA GLU A 334 0.83 -22.48 -7.94
C GLU A 334 1.68 -21.25 -7.59
N PHE A 335 2.20 -21.15 -6.37
CA PHE A 335 3.11 -20.06 -5.96
C PHE A 335 4.43 -20.08 -6.73
N GLY A 336 5.00 -21.26 -7.01
CA GLY A 336 6.19 -21.39 -7.87
C GLY A 336 5.95 -20.86 -9.30
N ASN A 337 4.80 -21.18 -9.90
CA ASN A 337 4.41 -20.64 -11.21
C ASN A 337 4.14 -19.13 -11.17
N ASP A 338 3.53 -18.63 -10.10
CA ASP A 338 3.32 -17.19 -9.90
C ASP A 338 4.64 -16.42 -9.74
N LEU A 339 5.65 -17.00 -9.09
CA LEU A 339 7.00 -16.43 -9.02
C LEU A 339 7.69 -16.41 -10.38
N LEU A 340 7.55 -17.45 -11.22
CA LEU A 340 8.04 -17.42 -12.61
C LEU A 340 7.40 -16.28 -13.41
N ALA A 341 6.08 -16.09 -13.30
CA ALA A 341 5.36 -15.00 -13.97
C ALA A 341 5.75 -13.61 -13.43
N MET A 342 5.99 -13.49 -12.11
CA MET A 342 6.49 -12.26 -11.51
C MET A 342 7.92 -11.92 -11.98
N ALA A 343 8.78 -12.93 -12.14
CA ALA A 343 10.15 -12.75 -12.66
C ALA A 343 10.16 -12.27 -14.12
N GLU A 344 9.26 -12.81 -14.96
CA GLU A 344 9.03 -12.29 -16.32
C GLU A 344 8.57 -10.83 -16.30
N ALA A 345 7.55 -10.50 -15.49
CA ALA A 345 7.07 -9.13 -15.37
C ALA A 345 8.13 -8.16 -14.82
N ALA A 346 9.13 -8.65 -14.08
CA ALA A 346 10.28 -7.86 -13.65
C ALA A 346 11.25 -7.58 -14.81
N LEU A 347 11.47 -8.55 -15.72
CA LEU A 347 12.24 -8.33 -16.95
C LEU A 347 11.57 -7.32 -17.89
N ASP A 348 10.24 -7.33 -18.02
CA ASP A 348 9.51 -6.30 -18.78
C ASP A 348 9.73 -4.87 -18.23
N ARG A 349 10.00 -4.75 -16.93
CA ARG A 349 10.35 -3.49 -16.24
C ARG A 349 11.85 -3.18 -16.23
N GLN A 350 12.66 -3.98 -16.93
CA GLN A 350 14.13 -3.91 -16.94
C GLN A 350 14.81 -4.21 -15.58
N ASP A 351 14.13 -4.92 -14.68
CA ASP A 351 14.64 -5.31 -13.36
C ASP A 351 15.04 -6.80 -13.32
N ALA A 352 16.23 -7.07 -13.85
CA ALA A 352 16.83 -8.40 -13.81
C ALA A 352 17.21 -8.86 -12.40
N THR A 353 17.43 -7.96 -11.45
CA THR A 353 17.78 -8.29 -10.06
C THR A 353 16.56 -8.86 -9.33
N ALA A 354 15.42 -8.19 -9.41
CA ALA A 354 14.16 -8.70 -8.85
C ALA A 354 13.75 -10.01 -9.53
N ALA A 355 13.93 -10.14 -10.85
CA ALA A 355 13.68 -11.39 -11.56
C ALA A 355 14.53 -12.55 -11.00
N ALA A 356 15.84 -12.34 -10.79
CA ALA A 356 16.72 -13.36 -10.23
C ALA A 356 16.36 -13.73 -8.78
N GLN A 357 15.96 -12.75 -7.95
CA GLN A 357 15.50 -13.00 -6.59
C GLN A 357 14.21 -13.84 -6.56
N MET A 358 13.23 -13.52 -7.42
CA MET A 358 11.98 -14.28 -7.55
C MET A 358 12.22 -15.74 -7.96
N LEU A 359 13.18 -16.00 -8.85
CA LEU A 359 13.61 -17.38 -9.17
C LEU A 359 14.31 -18.07 -8.00
N GLY A 360 15.03 -17.33 -7.16
CA GLY A 360 15.70 -17.84 -5.97
C GLY A 360 14.74 -18.29 -4.86
N ALA A 361 13.56 -17.67 -4.79
CA ALA A 361 12.51 -18.03 -3.85
C ALA A 361 11.70 -19.28 -4.24
N ILE A 362 11.84 -19.81 -5.47
CA ILE A 362 11.08 -20.99 -5.91
C ILE A 362 11.64 -22.25 -5.24
N PRO A 363 10.84 -23.03 -4.49
CA PRO A 363 11.32 -24.22 -3.80
C PRO A 363 11.77 -25.34 -4.77
N ALA A 364 12.92 -25.96 -4.48
CA ALA A 364 13.53 -26.98 -5.34
C ALA A 364 12.70 -28.27 -5.49
N GLN A 365 11.78 -28.54 -4.55
CA GLN A 365 10.90 -29.72 -4.56
C GLN A 365 9.87 -29.68 -5.70
N LEU A 366 9.61 -28.50 -6.29
CA LEU A 366 8.59 -28.31 -7.32
C LEU A 366 8.95 -28.86 -8.70
N GLN A 367 10.17 -29.40 -8.88
CA GLN A 367 10.68 -29.95 -10.14
C GLN A 367 10.77 -28.97 -11.33
N LEU A 368 10.49 -27.68 -11.12
CA LEU A 368 10.59 -26.57 -12.11
C LEU A 368 12.05 -26.20 -12.51
N GLY A 369 12.99 -27.15 -12.41
CA GLY A 369 14.42 -26.90 -12.60
C GLY A 369 14.79 -26.52 -14.04
N ALA A 370 14.02 -26.98 -15.02
CA ALA A 370 14.24 -26.63 -16.42
C ALA A 370 13.79 -25.19 -16.70
N GLU A 371 12.60 -24.83 -16.23
CA GLU A 371 11.98 -23.50 -16.34
C GLU A 371 12.82 -22.43 -15.64
N ILE A 372 13.31 -22.71 -14.43
CA ILE A 372 14.20 -21.80 -13.68
C ILE A 372 15.52 -21.60 -14.42
N ALA A 373 16.11 -22.67 -14.97
CA ALA A 373 17.36 -22.57 -15.73
C ALA A 373 17.17 -21.77 -17.03
N ASP A 374 16.08 -22.00 -17.76
CA ASP A 374 15.72 -21.21 -18.96
C ASP A 374 15.45 -19.73 -18.62
N MET A 375 14.75 -19.45 -17.52
CA MET A 375 14.51 -18.07 -17.08
C MET A 375 15.81 -17.36 -16.70
N ARG A 376 16.81 -18.04 -16.12
CA ARG A 376 18.14 -17.45 -15.90
C ARG A 376 18.82 -17.05 -17.22
N VAL A 377 18.74 -17.91 -18.25
CA VAL A 377 19.25 -17.56 -19.59
C VAL A 377 18.51 -16.34 -20.17
N LEU A 378 17.19 -16.24 -19.97
CA LEU A 378 16.40 -15.06 -20.34
C LEU A 378 16.80 -13.79 -19.56
N ILE A 379 17.09 -13.90 -18.26
CA ILE A 379 17.58 -12.78 -17.43
C ILE A 379 18.93 -12.29 -17.96
N ASP A 380 19.91 -13.19 -18.13
CA ASP A 380 21.24 -12.86 -18.62
C ASP A 380 21.18 -12.19 -20.00
N ALA A 381 20.39 -12.76 -20.92
CA ALA A 381 20.26 -12.24 -22.27
C ALA A 381 19.66 -10.82 -22.30
N ASN A 382 18.69 -10.54 -21.43
CA ASN A 382 18.08 -9.22 -21.31
C ASN A 382 19.06 -8.20 -20.70
N GLN A 383 19.84 -8.57 -19.67
CA GLN A 383 20.89 -7.69 -19.14
C GLN A 383 21.90 -7.29 -20.22
N ILE A 384 22.36 -8.24 -21.03
CA ILE A 384 23.29 -7.99 -22.15
C ILE A 384 22.62 -7.06 -23.19
N ALA A 385 21.36 -7.32 -23.54
CA ALA A 385 20.60 -6.52 -24.50
C ALA A 385 20.46 -5.04 -24.11
N TRP A 386 20.16 -4.75 -22.83
CA TRP A 386 19.96 -3.38 -22.36
C TRP A 386 21.25 -2.55 -22.30
N GLN A 387 22.42 -3.19 -22.13
CA GLN A 387 23.69 -2.49 -21.91
C GLN A 387 24.44 -2.12 -23.21
N GLY A 388 24.16 -2.78 -24.34
CA GLY A 388 25.03 -2.71 -25.52
C GLY A 388 24.42 -2.19 -26.83
N GLY A 389 23.17 -1.70 -26.85
CA GLY A 389 22.52 -1.27 -28.09
C GLY A 389 22.47 -2.41 -29.12
N ILE A 390 23.01 -2.21 -30.33
CA ILE A 390 23.05 -3.26 -31.37
C ILE A 390 23.86 -4.49 -30.90
N SER A 391 25.09 -4.31 -30.44
CA SER A 391 25.94 -5.43 -30.02
C SER A 391 25.42 -6.11 -28.73
N GLY A 392 24.74 -5.34 -27.88
CA GLY A 392 23.98 -5.87 -26.75
C GLY A 392 22.85 -6.81 -27.21
N LEU A 393 22.02 -6.36 -28.16
CA LEU A 393 20.94 -7.18 -28.72
C LEU A 393 21.48 -8.44 -29.40
N GLU A 394 22.59 -8.36 -30.12
CA GLU A 394 23.26 -9.52 -30.74
C GLU A 394 23.84 -10.50 -29.71
N GLY A 395 24.45 -9.99 -28.64
CA GLY A 395 24.90 -10.79 -27.50
C GLY A 395 23.74 -11.47 -26.76
N GLY A 396 22.64 -10.75 -26.56
CA GLY A 396 21.40 -11.28 -26.00
C GLY A 396 20.78 -12.38 -26.86
N ILE A 397 20.70 -12.17 -28.19
CA ILE A 397 20.27 -13.21 -29.15
C ILE A 397 21.14 -14.45 -29.01
N THR A 398 22.47 -14.28 -28.97
CA THR A 398 23.43 -15.39 -28.83
C THR A 398 23.23 -16.15 -27.52
N ARG A 399 22.95 -15.45 -26.40
CA ARG A 399 22.63 -16.08 -25.12
C ARG A 399 21.33 -16.88 -25.19
N LEU A 400 20.26 -16.34 -25.78
CA LEU A 400 18.97 -17.04 -25.94
C LEU A 400 19.06 -18.28 -26.84
N GLN A 401 19.93 -18.30 -27.84
CA GLN A 401 20.16 -19.46 -28.71
C GLN A 401 20.67 -20.71 -27.95
N SER A 402 21.12 -20.57 -26.70
CA SER A 402 21.49 -21.72 -25.85
C SER A 402 20.29 -22.51 -25.31
N ILE A 403 19.05 -21.98 -25.43
CA ILE A 403 17.82 -22.70 -25.10
C ILE A 403 17.44 -23.58 -26.31
N SER A 404 17.53 -24.90 -26.16
CA SER A 404 17.23 -25.87 -27.23
C SER A 404 15.72 -26.11 -27.41
N ARG A 405 15.33 -26.72 -28.54
CA ARG A 405 13.92 -26.84 -28.99
C ARG A 405 13.01 -27.65 -28.06
N ASP A 406 13.60 -28.55 -27.28
CA ASP A 406 12.97 -29.42 -26.28
C ASP A 406 12.73 -28.74 -24.93
N ARG A 407 13.25 -27.52 -24.73
CA ARG A 407 13.20 -26.80 -23.45
C ARG A 407 11.88 -26.05 -23.24
N PRO A 408 11.37 -25.95 -21.99
CA PRO A 408 10.09 -25.31 -21.68
C PRO A 408 9.90 -23.91 -22.28
N LEU A 409 10.92 -23.06 -22.25
CA LEU A 409 10.79 -21.65 -22.67
C LEU A 409 11.33 -21.36 -24.07
N TYR A 410 11.61 -22.39 -24.89
CA TYR A 410 12.13 -22.24 -26.25
C TYR A 410 11.30 -21.27 -27.12
N GLN A 411 9.96 -21.38 -27.08
CA GLN A 411 9.09 -20.52 -27.89
C GLN A 411 9.17 -19.04 -27.48
N LYS A 412 9.29 -18.78 -26.17
CA LYS A 412 9.48 -17.42 -25.62
C LYS A 412 10.83 -16.85 -26.03
N ALA A 413 11.89 -17.64 -25.91
CA ALA A 413 13.23 -17.25 -26.36
C ALA A 413 13.26 -16.93 -27.86
N GLN A 414 12.62 -17.76 -28.71
CA GLN A 414 12.58 -17.53 -30.15
C GLN A 414 11.73 -16.31 -30.56
N ALA A 415 10.64 -16.04 -29.84
CA ALA A 415 9.86 -14.80 -30.03
C ALA A 415 10.71 -13.56 -29.71
N GLN A 416 11.45 -13.57 -28.60
CA GLN A 416 12.35 -12.48 -28.21
C GLN A 416 13.51 -12.32 -29.21
N ILE A 417 14.13 -13.41 -29.66
CA ILE A 417 15.16 -13.39 -30.73
C ILE A 417 14.64 -12.72 -32.00
N ASN A 418 13.43 -13.07 -32.44
CA ASN A 418 12.84 -12.48 -33.65
C ASN A 418 12.58 -10.98 -33.49
N ARG A 419 12.06 -10.55 -32.33
CA ARG A 419 11.88 -9.12 -32.01
C ARG A 419 13.21 -8.36 -32.03
N TRP A 420 14.23 -8.88 -31.36
CA TRP A 420 15.55 -8.25 -31.29
C TRP A 420 16.26 -8.21 -32.65
N ARG A 421 16.10 -9.22 -33.52
CA ARG A 421 16.60 -9.17 -34.91
C ARG A 421 15.97 -8.03 -35.71
N THR A 422 14.66 -7.84 -35.59
CA THR A 422 13.96 -6.71 -36.22
C THR A 422 14.46 -5.37 -35.68
N GLU A 423 14.67 -5.27 -34.37
CA GLU A 423 15.21 -4.07 -33.73
C GLU A 423 16.64 -3.77 -34.17
N VAL A 424 17.54 -4.77 -34.23
CA VAL A 424 18.90 -4.63 -34.77
C VAL A 424 18.87 -4.08 -36.20
N GLN A 425 18.04 -4.63 -37.09
CA GLN A 425 17.88 -4.10 -38.45
C GLN A 425 17.46 -2.62 -38.46
N GLY A 426 16.49 -2.24 -37.62
CA GLY A 426 16.01 -0.86 -37.52
C GLY A 426 17.05 0.10 -36.94
N ARG A 427 17.80 -0.32 -35.91
CA ARG A 427 18.88 0.46 -35.30
C ARG A 427 20.06 0.63 -36.26
N SER A 428 20.46 -0.40 -36.99
CA SER A 428 21.52 -0.32 -38.02
C SER A 428 21.14 0.63 -39.16
N GLN A 429 19.88 0.57 -39.62
CA GLN A 429 19.34 1.49 -40.63
C GLN A 429 19.36 2.95 -40.14
N LEU A 430 19.03 3.18 -38.86
CA LEU A 430 19.10 4.51 -38.26
C LEU A 430 20.54 5.03 -38.13
N GLU A 431 21.51 4.14 -37.91
CA GLU A 431 22.93 4.51 -37.83
C GLU A 431 23.51 4.87 -39.22
N LEU A 432 23.13 4.13 -40.26
CA LEU A 432 23.37 4.52 -41.66
C LEU A 432 22.81 5.91 -41.96
N ALA A 433 21.55 6.16 -41.60
CA ALA A 433 20.93 7.48 -41.75
C ALA A 433 21.69 8.58 -40.97
N ARG A 434 22.23 8.29 -39.78
CA ARG A 434 23.09 9.24 -39.03
C ARG A 434 24.40 9.53 -39.73
N GLN A 435 25.05 8.53 -40.32
CA GLN A 435 26.28 8.73 -41.09
C GLN A 435 26.03 9.61 -42.32
N VAL A 436 24.91 9.41 -43.03
CA VAL A 436 24.47 10.30 -44.11
C VAL A 436 24.27 11.73 -43.62
N ALA A 437 23.72 11.94 -42.41
CA ALA A 437 23.50 13.27 -41.85
C ALA A 437 24.78 14.01 -41.39
N VAL A 438 25.94 13.36 -41.29
CA VAL A 438 27.17 13.95 -40.70
C VAL A 438 27.61 15.29 -41.31
N PRO A 439 27.60 15.49 -42.65
CA PRO A 439 28.04 16.76 -43.23
C PRO A 439 27.06 17.91 -42.99
N GLY A 440 25.82 17.61 -42.57
CA GLY A 440 24.86 18.59 -42.06
C GLY A 440 24.24 19.54 -43.09
N THR A 441 24.47 19.35 -44.40
CA THR A 441 23.80 20.19 -45.41
C THR A 441 22.32 19.83 -45.52
N VAL A 442 21.52 20.72 -46.11
CA VAL A 442 20.08 20.47 -46.33
C VAL A 442 19.84 19.18 -47.15
N ALA A 443 20.71 18.90 -48.13
CA ALA A 443 20.61 17.69 -48.95
C ALA A 443 20.92 16.43 -48.13
N ASP A 444 21.99 16.45 -47.33
CA ASP A 444 22.40 15.33 -46.48
C ASP A 444 21.35 15.01 -45.42
N LEU A 445 20.81 16.04 -44.76
CA LEU A 445 19.73 15.89 -43.78
C LEU A 445 18.44 15.37 -44.42
N GLN A 446 18.11 15.77 -45.66
CA GLN A 446 16.97 15.22 -46.40
C GLN A 446 17.18 13.75 -46.79
N ALA A 447 18.39 13.38 -47.23
CA ALA A 447 18.76 11.99 -47.52
C ALA A 447 18.69 11.11 -46.27
N ALA A 448 19.23 11.59 -45.13
CA ALA A 448 19.13 10.93 -43.84
C ALA A 448 17.67 10.75 -43.37
N ILE A 449 16.82 11.77 -43.55
CA ILE A 449 15.38 11.65 -43.30
C ILE A 449 14.76 10.57 -44.19
N ALA A 450 15.08 10.53 -45.49
CA ALA A 450 14.56 9.49 -46.39
C ALA A 450 14.99 8.08 -45.95
N GLU A 451 16.26 7.91 -45.58
CA GLU A 451 16.84 6.65 -45.12
C GLU A 451 16.19 6.13 -43.82
N ALA A 452 15.99 7.02 -42.83
CA ALA A 452 15.32 6.68 -41.58
C ALA A 452 13.80 6.43 -41.73
N ASN A 453 13.13 7.00 -42.74
CA ASN A 453 11.71 6.71 -43.01
C ASN A 453 11.48 5.31 -43.61
N GLN A 454 12.53 4.59 -44.02
CA GLN A 454 12.43 3.18 -44.43
C GLN A 454 12.18 2.25 -43.22
N ILE A 455 12.46 2.71 -42.00
CA ILE A 455 12.20 1.97 -40.77
C ILE A 455 10.69 1.88 -40.55
N SER A 456 10.14 0.68 -40.60
CA SER A 456 8.70 0.43 -40.37
C SER A 456 8.26 0.91 -38.99
N ARG A 457 7.04 1.47 -38.90
CA ARG A 457 6.43 1.92 -37.64
C ARG A 457 6.22 0.80 -36.61
N ASN A 458 6.23 -0.45 -37.05
CA ASN A 458 6.12 -1.63 -36.18
C ASN A 458 7.49 -2.13 -35.70
N ASN A 459 8.59 -1.52 -36.16
CA ASN A 459 9.94 -1.86 -35.71
C ASN A 459 10.19 -1.22 -34.32
N PRO A 460 10.77 -1.95 -33.35
CA PRO A 460 11.08 -1.37 -32.03
C PRO A 460 12.01 -0.15 -32.08
N ALA A 461 12.82 0.04 -33.13
CA ALA A 461 13.67 1.21 -33.34
C ALA A 461 12.91 2.46 -33.88
N TRP A 462 11.60 2.38 -34.15
CA TRP A 462 10.86 3.46 -34.80
C TRP A 462 10.80 4.75 -33.99
N ASP A 463 10.64 4.70 -32.67
CA ASP A 463 10.54 5.92 -31.86
C ASP A 463 11.86 6.70 -31.82
N ASP A 464 13.00 5.99 -31.75
CA ASP A 464 14.34 6.57 -31.92
C ASP A 464 14.50 7.23 -33.30
N ALA A 465 14.06 6.54 -34.36
CA ALA A 465 14.11 7.04 -35.73
C ALA A 465 13.23 8.27 -35.93
N ARG A 466 11.99 8.24 -35.42
CA ARG A 466 11.03 9.36 -35.46
C ARG A 466 11.57 10.59 -34.75
N ALA A 467 12.17 10.42 -33.57
CA ALA A 467 12.80 11.51 -32.83
C ALA A 467 13.98 12.12 -33.62
N GLN A 468 14.80 11.27 -34.25
CA GLN A 468 15.92 11.73 -35.08
C GLN A 468 15.46 12.47 -36.35
N ILE A 469 14.44 11.95 -37.05
CA ILE A 469 13.80 12.61 -38.20
C ILE A 469 13.26 13.99 -37.80
N GLY A 470 12.65 14.11 -36.61
CA GLY A 470 12.19 15.40 -36.08
C GLY A 470 13.32 16.42 -35.91
N ARG A 471 14.47 15.99 -35.36
CA ARG A 471 15.67 16.84 -35.21
C ARG A 471 16.20 17.31 -36.57
N TRP A 472 16.38 16.40 -37.53
CA TRP A 472 16.86 16.75 -38.87
C TRP A 472 15.90 17.67 -39.63
N ARG A 473 14.57 17.46 -39.50
CA ARG A 473 13.58 18.37 -40.10
C ARG A 473 13.71 19.78 -39.54
N SER A 474 13.78 19.93 -38.21
CA SER A 474 13.97 21.24 -37.56
C SER A 474 15.27 21.94 -38.00
N GLN A 475 16.36 21.19 -38.20
CA GLN A 475 17.61 21.72 -38.75
C GLN A 475 17.47 22.18 -40.21
N VAL A 476 16.82 21.39 -41.07
CA VAL A 476 16.53 21.77 -42.47
C VAL A 476 15.66 23.03 -42.53
N GLU A 477 14.58 23.07 -41.75
CA GLU A 477 13.69 24.22 -41.65
C GLU A 477 14.43 25.47 -41.18
N THR A 478 15.22 25.35 -40.11
CA THR A 478 16.05 26.46 -39.59
C THR A 478 17.01 27.00 -40.64
N THR A 479 17.74 26.13 -41.34
CA THR A 479 18.70 26.54 -42.38
C THR A 479 18.01 27.22 -43.57
N GLN A 480 16.79 26.78 -43.94
CA GLN A 480 16.01 27.38 -45.03
C GLN A 480 15.34 28.71 -44.63
N ASP A 481 14.81 28.81 -43.41
CA ASP A 481 14.04 29.97 -42.95
C ASP A 481 14.92 31.09 -42.37
N ARG A 482 16.13 30.78 -41.88
CA ARG A 482 17.02 31.77 -41.26
C ARG A 482 17.37 32.93 -42.21
N PRO A 483 17.70 32.74 -43.50
CA PRO A 483 17.94 33.85 -44.43
C PRO A 483 16.73 34.79 -44.59
N ILE A 484 15.51 34.25 -44.60
CA ILE A 484 14.26 35.03 -44.67
C ILE A 484 14.12 35.90 -43.41
N LEU A 485 14.34 35.32 -42.24
CA LEU A 485 14.24 36.05 -40.97
C LEU A 485 15.34 37.11 -40.85
N THR A 486 16.57 36.82 -41.28
CA THR A 486 17.68 37.79 -41.33
C THR A 486 17.40 38.93 -42.32
N GLN A 487 16.84 38.64 -43.50
CA GLN A 487 16.42 39.67 -44.44
C GLN A 487 15.31 40.57 -43.85
N ALA A 488 14.33 39.97 -43.17
CA ALA A 488 13.29 40.73 -42.46
C ALA A 488 13.88 41.64 -41.37
N GLN A 489 14.85 41.15 -40.60
CA GLN A 489 15.58 41.94 -39.59
C GLN A 489 16.36 43.10 -40.22
N GLN A 490 17.00 42.89 -41.38
CA GLN A 490 17.71 43.94 -42.11
C GLN A 490 16.76 45.03 -42.63
N LEU A 491 15.60 44.65 -43.20
CA LEU A 491 14.56 45.61 -43.62
C LEU A 491 14.08 46.47 -42.45
N ALA A 492 13.86 45.85 -41.28
CA ALA A 492 13.47 46.57 -40.07
C ALA A 492 14.55 47.55 -39.59
N GLN A 493 15.83 47.17 -39.64
CA GLN A 493 16.97 48.04 -39.31
C GLN A 493 17.10 49.24 -40.27
N MET A 494 16.70 49.07 -41.54
CA MET A 494 16.63 50.14 -42.54
C MET A 494 15.37 51.02 -42.41
N GLY A 495 14.48 50.71 -41.46
CA GLY A 495 13.22 51.43 -41.21
C GLY A 495 12.02 50.91 -41.99
N ASP A 496 12.18 49.94 -42.90
CA ASP A 496 11.07 49.29 -43.60
C ASP A 496 10.46 48.17 -42.76
N LEU A 497 9.75 48.58 -41.71
CA LEU A 497 9.02 47.67 -40.82
C LEU A 497 7.87 46.94 -41.54
N ALA A 498 7.30 47.53 -42.59
CA ALA A 498 6.22 46.92 -43.36
C ALA A 498 6.76 45.77 -44.25
N GLY A 499 7.86 46.01 -44.94
CA GLY A 499 8.62 45.00 -45.67
C GLY A 499 9.10 43.89 -44.74
N ALA A 500 9.70 44.23 -43.59
CA ALA A 500 10.11 43.27 -42.56
C ALA A 500 8.98 42.33 -42.13
N VAL A 501 7.81 42.88 -41.79
CA VAL A 501 6.61 42.09 -41.45
C VAL A 501 6.15 41.22 -42.62
N SER A 502 6.27 41.69 -43.86
CA SER A 502 5.88 40.91 -45.05
C SER A 502 6.84 39.74 -45.32
N THR A 503 8.14 39.94 -45.15
CA THR A 503 9.18 38.93 -45.35
C THR A 503 9.14 37.87 -44.27
N ALA A 504 9.06 38.24 -42.99
CA ALA A 504 8.97 37.26 -41.89
C ALA A 504 7.69 36.40 -41.94
N ARG A 505 6.59 36.90 -42.55
CA ARG A 505 5.35 36.12 -42.76
C ARG A 505 5.51 34.96 -43.76
N GLN A 506 6.58 34.92 -44.55
CA GLN A 506 6.85 33.80 -45.45
C GLN A 506 7.20 32.52 -44.67
N ILE A 507 7.71 32.66 -43.43
CA ILE A 507 7.93 31.56 -42.50
C ILE A 507 6.56 31.07 -42.01
N SER A 508 6.17 29.90 -42.48
CA SER A 508 4.84 29.33 -42.29
C SER A 508 4.65 28.71 -40.90
N SER A 509 3.40 28.63 -40.44
CA SER A 509 3.05 28.01 -39.15
C SER A 509 3.49 26.55 -39.08
N GLY A 510 4.16 26.18 -38.00
CA GLY A 510 4.64 24.81 -37.76
C GLY A 510 6.08 24.53 -38.24
N ARG A 511 6.76 25.50 -38.86
CA ARG A 511 8.22 25.41 -39.11
C ARG A 511 9.03 25.87 -37.88
N ALA A 512 10.25 25.38 -37.75
CA ALA A 512 11.15 25.63 -36.62
C ALA A 512 11.33 27.11 -36.22
N LEU A 513 11.32 28.08 -37.15
CA LEU A 513 11.50 29.51 -36.86
C LEU A 513 10.19 30.32 -36.80
N TYR A 514 9.03 29.68 -36.84
CA TYR A 514 7.74 30.39 -36.87
C TYR A 514 7.52 31.27 -35.63
N ASP A 515 7.81 30.77 -34.43
CA ASP A 515 7.56 31.52 -33.19
C ASP A 515 8.51 32.73 -33.07
N GLU A 516 9.79 32.56 -33.44
CA GLU A 516 10.77 33.66 -33.53
C GLU A 516 10.30 34.73 -34.55
N ALA A 517 9.78 34.29 -35.70
CA ALA A 517 9.23 35.20 -36.71
C ALA A 517 7.98 35.94 -36.22
N GLN A 518 7.04 35.26 -35.54
CA GLN A 518 5.85 35.91 -34.99
C GLN A 518 6.17 36.92 -33.89
N GLU A 519 7.18 36.66 -33.06
CA GLU A 519 7.63 37.62 -32.04
C GLU A 519 8.15 38.91 -32.69
N GLN A 520 9.04 38.80 -33.68
CA GLN A 520 9.59 39.95 -34.42
C GLN A 520 8.48 40.72 -35.14
N ILE A 521 7.57 40.01 -35.82
CA ILE A 521 6.37 40.59 -36.44
C ILE A 521 5.52 41.37 -35.43
N GLY A 522 5.36 40.86 -34.20
CA GLY A 522 4.63 41.53 -33.13
C GLY A 522 5.30 42.85 -32.71
N ARG A 523 6.63 42.84 -32.55
CA ARG A 523 7.43 44.03 -32.20
C ARG A 523 7.32 45.11 -33.28
N TRP A 524 7.58 44.77 -34.55
CA TRP A 524 7.53 45.72 -35.68
C TRP A 524 6.13 46.28 -35.92
N ARG A 525 5.06 45.47 -35.80
CA ARG A 525 3.68 45.99 -35.86
C ARG A 525 3.40 47.00 -34.75
N GLY A 526 3.92 46.76 -33.53
CA GLY A 526 3.81 47.70 -32.43
C GLY A 526 4.53 49.02 -32.72
N GLU A 527 5.69 48.99 -33.36
CA GLU A 527 6.44 50.19 -33.77
C GLU A 527 5.72 50.97 -34.88
N ILE A 528 5.22 50.30 -35.92
CA ILE A 528 4.38 50.90 -36.97
C ILE A 528 3.18 51.62 -36.33
N GLN A 529 2.42 50.92 -35.48
CA GLN A 529 1.25 51.50 -34.81
C GLN A 529 1.59 52.70 -33.95
N ARG A 530 2.71 52.68 -33.22
CA ARG A 530 3.17 53.86 -32.46
C ARG A 530 3.49 55.03 -33.38
N SER A 531 4.17 54.79 -34.50
CA SER A 531 4.49 55.83 -35.48
C SER A 531 3.22 56.47 -36.08
N GLU A 532 2.25 55.64 -36.46
CA GLU A 532 0.95 56.07 -36.99
C GLU A 532 0.09 56.84 -35.95
N ASP A 533 0.05 56.36 -34.70
CA ASP A 533 -0.85 56.90 -33.67
C ASP A 533 -0.27 58.10 -32.90
N ARG A 534 1.08 58.25 -32.85
CA ARG A 534 1.72 59.31 -32.05
C ARG A 534 1.29 60.73 -32.46
N PRO A 535 1.20 61.10 -33.75
CA PRO A 535 0.75 62.43 -34.15
C PRO A 535 -0.67 62.76 -33.67
N LEU A 536 -1.59 61.78 -33.70
CA LEU A 536 -2.95 61.94 -33.19
C LEU A 536 -2.94 62.21 -31.67
N LEU A 537 -2.16 61.45 -30.90
CA LEU A 537 -2.08 61.64 -29.46
C LEU A 537 -1.41 62.98 -29.09
N THR A 538 -0.35 63.37 -29.79
CA THR A 538 0.30 64.69 -29.61
C THR A 538 -0.65 65.85 -29.99
N GLN A 539 -1.44 65.73 -31.06
CA GLN A 539 -2.46 66.72 -31.40
C GLN A 539 -3.53 66.81 -30.30
N ALA A 540 -4.00 65.68 -29.77
CA ALA A 540 -4.97 65.65 -28.68
C ALA A 540 -4.42 66.31 -27.40
N GLU A 541 -3.15 66.06 -27.05
CA GLU A 541 -2.48 66.76 -25.95
C GLU A 541 -2.39 68.27 -26.15
N GLN A 542 -2.09 68.74 -27.37
CA GLN A 542 -2.03 70.17 -27.67
C GLN A 542 -3.40 70.84 -27.51
N LEU A 543 -4.47 70.22 -28.04
CA LEU A 543 -5.85 70.68 -27.85
C LEU A 543 -6.23 70.75 -26.37
N ALA A 544 -5.85 69.75 -25.57
CA ALA A 544 -6.13 69.73 -24.13
C ALA A 544 -5.39 70.86 -23.39
N ARG A 545 -4.14 71.16 -23.75
CA ARG A 545 -3.37 72.30 -23.19
C ARG A 545 -3.98 73.66 -23.54
N GLN A 546 -4.69 73.75 -24.68
CA GLN A 546 -5.44 74.93 -25.10
C GLN A 546 -6.84 75.02 -24.45
N GLY A 547 -7.20 74.07 -23.58
CA GLY A 547 -8.51 74.02 -22.92
C GLY A 547 -9.62 73.35 -23.75
N GLN A 548 -9.33 72.93 -25.00
CA GLN A 548 -10.26 72.26 -25.91
C GLN A 548 -10.38 70.75 -25.58
N LEU A 549 -10.88 70.46 -24.39
CA LEU A 549 -10.93 69.10 -23.83
C LEU A 549 -11.84 68.16 -24.63
N SER A 550 -12.94 68.67 -25.21
CA SER A 550 -13.86 67.91 -26.06
C SER A 550 -13.18 67.42 -27.33
N GLU A 551 -12.47 68.31 -28.00
CA GLU A 551 -11.73 68.07 -29.23
C GLU A 551 -10.52 67.16 -28.97
N ALA A 552 -9.82 67.36 -27.85
CA ALA A 552 -8.77 66.46 -27.39
C ALA A 552 -9.26 65.03 -27.20
N ILE A 553 -10.39 64.84 -26.49
CA ILE A 553 -11.01 63.52 -26.31
C ILE A 553 -11.39 62.90 -27.67
N ALA A 554 -11.99 63.69 -28.57
CA ALA A 554 -12.40 63.22 -29.88
C ALA A 554 -11.21 62.79 -30.75
N VAL A 555 -10.09 63.52 -30.74
CA VAL A 555 -8.87 63.16 -31.48
C VAL A 555 -8.21 61.92 -30.87
N ALA A 556 -8.02 61.85 -29.55
CA ALA A 556 -7.42 60.68 -28.90
C ALA A 556 -8.28 59.42 -29.06
N SER A 557 -9.61 59.53 -29.13
CA SER A 557 -10.50 58.37 -29.35
C SER A 557 -10.34 57.72 -30.74
N ARG A 558 -9.63 58.37 -31.68
CA ARG A 558 -9.29 57.77 -32.99
C ARG A 558 -8.21 56.69 -32.86
N VAL A 559 -7.46 56.63 -31.75
CA VAL A 559 -6.51 55.57 -31.45
C VAL A 559 -7.28 54.29 -31.11
N GLY A 560 -7.52 53.47 -32.13
CA GLY A 560 -8.38 52.29 -32.06
C GLY A 560 -7.96 51.24 -31.01
N ALA A 561 -8.94 50.50 -30.50
CA ALA A 561 -8.72 49.45 -29.52
C ALA A 561 -7.75 48.37 -30.04
N GLY A 562 -6.88 47.87 -29.16
CA GLY A 562 -5.86 46.87 -29.50
C GLY A 562 -4.62 47.41 -30.22
N ARG A 563 -4.54 48.73 -30.51
CA ARG A 563 -3.32 49.38 -31.04
C ARG A 563 -2.36 49.77 -29.92
N ALA A 564 -1.07 49.87 -30.27
CA ALA A 564 0.03 50.07 -29.33
C ALA A 564 -0.09 51.28 -28.39
N LEU A 565 -0.72 52.39 -28.82
CA LEU A 565 -0.93 53.60 -27.99
C LEU A 565 -2.33 53.69 -27.34
N HIS A 566 -3.20 52.69 -27.52
CA HIS A 566 -4.60 52.78 -27.07
C HIS A 566 -4.73 52.97 -25.54
N SER A 567 -3.92 52.27 -24.74
CA SER A 567 -3.91 52.39 -23.28
C SER A 567 -3.37 53.74 -22.81
N GLU A 568 -2.47 54.37 -23.57
CA GLU A 568 -2.00 55.74 -23.32
C GLU A 568 -3.13 56.73 -23.61
N ALA A 569 -3.70 56.67 -24.82
CA ALA A 569 -4.82 57.50 -25.25
C ALA A 569 -6.02 57.45 -24.29
N GLN A 570 -6.39 56.26 -23.79
CA GLN A 570 -7.49 56.10 -22.84
C GLN A 570 -7.22 56.80 -21.50
N ARG A 571 -5.99 56.76 -20.97
CA ARG A 571 -5.61 57.48 -19.74
C ARG A 571 -5.70 59.00 -19.91
N HIS A 572 -5.35 59.52 -21.09
CA HIS A 572 -5.52 60.93 -21.42
C HIS A 572 -7.02 61.31 -21.49
N ILE A 573 -7.82 60.55 -22.23
CA ILE A 573 -9.27 60.73 -22.35
C ILE A 573 -9.95 60.79 -20.97
N ASP A 574 -9.65 59.84 -20.09
CA ASP A 574 -10.27 59.79 -18.76
C ASP A 574 -9.84 60.96 -17.86
N THR A 575 -8.64 61.49 -18.06
CA THR A 575 -8.15 62.69 -17.36
C THR A 575 -8.89 63.94 -17.85
N TRP A 576 -9.01 64.12 -19.17
CA TRP A 576 -9.71 65.26 -19.76
C TRP A 576 -11.22 65.23 -19.47
N ARG A 577 -11.84 64.05 -19.42
CA ARG A 577 -13.24 63.87 -18.97
C ARG A 577 -13.44 64.38 -17.54
N ARG A 578 -12.56 64.01 -16.60
CA ARG A 578 -12.62 64.49 -15.20
C ARG A 578 -12.43 66.00 -15.10
N GLN A 579 -11.51 66.57 -15.89
CA GLN A 579 -11.28 68.02 -15.92
C GLN A 579 -12.49 68.78 -16.48
N MET A 580 -13.07 68.33 -17.59
CA MET A 580 -14.26 68.93 -18.19
C MET A 580 -15.47 68.91 -17.23
N GLN A 581 -15.70 67.77 -16.56
CA GLN A 581 -16.74 67.65 -15.54
C GLN A 581 -16.49 68.58 -14.34
N GLY A 582 -15.22 68.74 -13.94
CA GLY A 582 -14.82 69.69 -12.90
C GLY A 582 -15.11 71.14 -13.26
N GLN A 583 -14.77 71.56 -14.49
CA GLN A 583 -15.08 72.89 -15.04
C GLN A 583 -16.59 73.16 -15.06
N GLN A 584 -17.38 72.22 -15.61
CA GLN A 584 -18.84 72.37 -15.71
C GLN A 584 -19.49 72.47 -14.32
N ARG A 585 -19.13 71.60 -13.38
CA ARG A 585 -19.68 71.64 -12.01
C ARG A 585 -19.26 72.89 -11.26
N LEU A 586 -18.01 73.34 -11.38
CA LEU A 586 -17.56 74.56 -10.71
C LEU A 586 -18.26 75.80 -11.28
N GLN A 587 -18.40 75.91 -12.61
CA GLN A 587 -19.15 77.01 -13.22
C GLN A 587 -20.62 77.01 -12.81
N GLN A 588 -21.26 75.83 -12.76
CA GLN A 588 -22.62 75.69 -12.28
C GLN A 588 -22.75 76.13 -10.81
N ALA A 589 -21.80 75.77 -9.95
CA ALA A 589 -21.77 76.21 -8.56
C ALA A 589 -21.70 77.75 -8.44
N TYR A 590 -20.77 78.39 -9.17
CA TYR A 590 -20.66 79.86 -9.19
C TYR A 590 -21.93 80.55 -9.72
N ASN A 591 -22.51 80.06 -10.82
CA ASN A 591 -23.75 80.60 -11.39
C ASN A 591 -24.94 80.48 -10.42
N THR A 592 -24.97 79.42 -9.61
CA THR A 592 -25.97 79.25 -8.55
C THR A 592 -25.71 80.23 -7.40
N ALA A 593 -24.48 80.35 -6.91
CA ALA A 593 -24.12 81.27 -5.82
C ALA A 593 -24.41 82.75 -6.15
N GLN A 594 -24.26 83.15 -7.43
CA GLN A 594 -24.55 84.51 -7.91
C GLN A 594 -26.00 84.98 -7.68
N ARG A 595 -26.95 84.08 -7.40
CA ARG A 595 -28.33 84.47 -7.02
C ARG A 595 -28.42 85.14 -5.65
N GLY A 596 -27.39 85.02 -4.81
CA GLY A 596 -27.26 85.78 -3.55
C GLY A 596 -28.18 85.37 -2.39
N THR A 597 -29.03 84.35 -2.54
CA THR A 597 -29.87 83.85 -1.44
C THR A 597 -29.18 82.75 -0.64
N VAL A 598 -29.58 82.57 0.62
CA VAL A 598 -29.13 81.48 1.50
C VAL A 598 -29.31 80.11 0.84
N THR A 599 -30.49 79.88 0.26
CA THR A 599 -30.83 78.65 -0.48
C THR A 599 -29.90 78.43 -1.68
N ALA A 600 -29.59 79.48 -2.44
CA ALA A 600 -28.71 79.38 -3.58
C ALA A 600 -27.23 79.18 -3.20
N LEU A 601 -26.78 79.72 -2.06
CA LEU A 601 -25.45 79.41 -1.51
C LEU A 601 -25.37 77.94 -1.03
N ALA A 602 -26.43 77.43 -0.39
CA ALA A 602 -26.53 76.02 -0.01
C ALA A 602 -26.49 75.08 -1.24
N GLU A 603 -27.28 75.38 -2.27
CA GLU A 603 -27.24 74.67 -3.56
C GLU A 603 -25.86 74.74 -4.22
N ALA A 604 -25.24 75.93 -4.26
CA ALA A 604 -23.91 76.12 -4.85
C ALA A 604 -22.83 75.28 -4.16
N ILE A 605 -22.86 75.22 -2.82
CA ILE A 605 -22.01 74.34 -2.02
C ILE A 605 -22.23 72.86 -2.41
N GLN A 606 -23.48 72.40 -2.51
CA GLN A 606 -23.77 71.01 -2.89
C GLN A 606 -23.27 70.67 -4.30
N VAL A 607 -23.32 71.62 -5.25
CA VAL A 607 -22.75 71.43 -6.60
C VAL A 607 -21.22 71.45 -6.56
N ALA A 608 -20.59 72.34 -5.78
CA ALA A 608 -19.14 72.40 -5.61
C ALA A 608 -18.57 71.13 -4.94
N GLN A 609 -19.28 70.56 -3.96
CA GLN A 609 -18.90 69.27 -3.34
C GLN A 609 -18.80 68.13 -4.37
N GLN A 610 -19.58 68.19 -5.46
CA GLN A 610 -19.56 67.20 -6.53
C GLN A 610 -18.42 67.40 -7.55
N VAL A 611 -17.62 68.46 -7.46
CA VAL A 611 -16.43 68.62 -8.33
C VAL A 611 -15.47 67.45 -8.08
N PRO A 612 -15.05 66.68 -9.14
CA PRO A 612 -14.26 65.47 -8.94
C PRO A 612 -12.90 65.73 -8.28
N ASP A 613 -12.51 64.89 -7.31
CA ASP A 613 -11.30 65.09 -6.50
C ASP A 613 -9.99 65.11 -7.31
N GLY A 614 -9.96 64.40 -8.45
CA GLY A 614 -8.85 64.40 -9.39
C GLY A 614 -8.97 65.40 -10.55
N SER A 615 -9.82 66.43 -10.44
CA SER A 615 -9.93 67.53 -11.42
C SER A 615 -9.13 68.75 -10.97
N ALA A 616 -8.59 69.52 -11.92
CA ALA A 616 -7.84 70.74 -11.61
C ALA A 616 -8.67 71.78 -10.82
N GLN A 617 -10.00 71.73 -10.98
CA GLN A 617 -10.97 72.63 -10.37
C GLN A 617 -11.24 72.33 -8.90
N LYS A 618 -10.78 71.19 -8.35
CA LYS A 618 -11.14 70.80 -6.97
C LYS A 618 -10.64 71.78 -5.92
N SER A 619 -9.43 72.31 -6.07
CA SER A 619 -8.85 73.29 -5.14
C SER A 619 -9.71 74.56 -5.06
N GLU A 620 -10.11 75.09 -6.22
CA GLU A 620 -10.96 76.28 -6.31
C GLU A 620 -12.39 76.00 -5.79
N ALA A 621 -12.96 74.84 -6.12
CA ALA A 621 -14.26 74.40 -5.61
C ALA A 621 -14.28 74.34 -4.08
N ASN A 622 -13.21 73.84 -3.44
CA ASN A 622 -13.07 73.82 -1.99
C ASN A 622 -12.99 75.24 -1.42
N GLN A 623 -12.21 76.16 -2.03
CA GLN A 623 -12.16 77.56 -1.59
C GLN A 623 -13.50 78.27 -1.70
N ALA A 624 -14.24 78.06 -2.80
CA ALA A 624 -15.56 78.63 -3.01
C ALA A 624 -16.56 78.11 -1.97
N LEU A 625 -16.57 76.79 -1.74
CA LEU A 625 -17.34 76.11 -0.71
C LEU A 625 -17.07 76.68 0.70
N SER A 626 -15.80 76.87 1.07
CA SER A 626 -15.43 77.44 2.36
C SER A 626 -15.97 78.87 2.49
N ARG A 627 -15.70 79.74 1.50
CA ARG A 627 -16.21 81.14 1.48
C ARG A 627 -17.73 81.20 1.64
N TRP A 628 -18.48 80.48 0.80
CA TRP A 628 -19.94 80.50 0.85
C TRP A 628 -20.50 79.97 2.17
N SER A 629 -19.87 78.95 2.77
CA SER A 629 -20.30 78.45 4.08
C SER A 629 -20.14 79.50 5.19
N TRP A 630 -19.04 80.28 5.16
CA TRP A 630 -18.79 81.37 6.09
C TRP A 630 -19.70 82.58 5.84
N ASP A 631 -20.03 82.88 4.59
CA ASP A 631 -20.96 83.96 4.25
C ASP A 631 -22.41 83.63 4.66
N MET A 632 -22.85 82.38 4.50
CA MET A 632 -24.14 81.90 5.03
C MET A 632 -24.23 82.02 6.55
N LEU A 633 -23.16 81.62 7.27
CA LEU A 633 -23.11 81.74 8.72
C LEU A 633 -23.12 83.21 9.16
N ARG A 634 -22.35 84.09 8.49
CA ARG A 634 -22.32 85.52 8.81
C ARG A 634 -23.68 86.18 8.59
N LEU A 635 -24.41 85.77 7.55
CA LEU A 635 -25.78 86.21 7.30
C LEU A 635 -26.73 85.75 8.41
N ALA A 636 -26.62 84.49 8.88
CA ALA A 636 -27.35 84.02 10.06
C ALA A 636 -27.03 84.85 11.32
N GLU A 637 -25.74 85.13 11.57
CA GLU A 637 -25.31 85.95 12.72
C GLU A 637 -25.82 87.40 12.66
N SER A 638 -25.94 87.98 11.45
CA SER A 638 -26.56 89.30 11.28
C SER A 638 -28.08 89.27 11.47
N GLU A 639 -28.77 88.24 10.97
CA GLU A 639 -30.21 88.06 11.19
C GLU A 639 -30.52 87.76 12.66
N ALA A 640 -29.60 87.19 13.44
CA ALA A 640 -29.80 86.93 14.87
C ALA A 640 -30.05 88.21 15.69
N GLN A 641 -29.56 89.37 15.21
CA GLN A 641 -29.82 90.67 15.81
C GLN A 641 -31.25 91.19 15.55
N ILE A 642 -31.96 90.59 14.59
CA ILE A 642 -33.30 91.01 14.13
C ILE A 642 -34.35 89.94 14.50
N SER A 643 -34.05 88.67 14.26
CA SER A 643 -34.90 87.52 14.53
C SER A 643 -34.08 86.24 14.72
N LEU A 644 -33.99 85.76 15.97
CA LEU A 644 -33.35 84.49 16.31
C LEU A 644 -33.93 83.29 15.52
N ASN A 645 -35.24 83.30 15.23
CA ASN A 645 -35.88 82.26 14.42
C ASN A 645 -35.31 82.23 12.99
N ARG A 646 -35.21 83.38 12.31
CA ARG A 646 -34.62 83.44 10.96
C ARG A 646 -33.15 83.08 10.96
N ALA A 647 -32.40 83.50 11.98
CA ALA A 647 -31.00 83.11 12.14
C ALA A 647 -30.81 81.60 12.24
N ILE A 648 -31.68 80.92 12.99
CA ILE A 648 -31.71 79.46 13.09
C ILE A 648 -32.03 78.84 11.73
N ASP A 649 -33.07 79.30 11.03
CA ASP A 649 -33.44 78.77 9.71
C ASP A 649 -32.28 78.88 8.70
N ILE A 650 -31.49 79.95 8.76
CA ILE A 650 -30.33 80.16 7.89
C ILE A 650 -29.14 79.29 8.31
N ALA A 651 -28.83 79.20 9.61
CA ALA A 651 -27.73 78.38 10.10
C ALA A 651 -27.99 76.87 9.94
N GLN A 652 -29.24 76.42 9.97
CA GLN A 652 -29.63 75.03 9.64
C GLN A 652 -29.31 74.67 8.17
N GLN A 653 -29.33 75.66 7.26
CA GLN A 653 -29.07 75.44 5.84
C GLN A 653 -27.57 75.32 5.50
N VAL A 654 -26.65 75.69 6.41
CA VAL A 654 -25.20 75.56 6.20
C VAL A 654 -24.85 74.07 5.98
N PRO A 655 -24.35 73.65 4.80
CA PRO A 655 -24.23 72.23 4.51
C PRO A 655 -23.10 71.53 5.30
N PRO A 656 -23.26 70.23 5.62
CA PRO A 656 -22.18 69.44 6.22
C PRO A 656 -21.00 69.29 5.26
N ARG A 657 -19.81 68.99 5.80
CA ARG A 657 -18.52 68.99 5.07
C ARG A 657 -18.16 70.36 4.46
N THR A 658 -18.42 71.41 5.24
CA THR A 658 -17.94 72.77 5.00
C THR A 658 -17.24 73.30 6.25
N GLU A 659 -16.36 74.29 6.10
CA GLU A 659 -15.59 74.84 7.23
C GLU A 659 -16.49 75.50 8.28
N ALA A 660 -17.47 76.30 7.84
CA ALA A 660 -18.36 77.01 8.76
C ALA A 660 -19.35 76.10 9.50
N TYR A 661 -19.53 74.85 9.06
CA TYR A 661 -20.56 73.95 9.59
C TYR A 661 -20.46 73.77 11.10
N ALA A 662 -19.27 73.53 11.64
CA ALA A 662 -19.09 73.31 13.08
C ALA A 662 -19.48 74.55 13.91
N GLN A 663 -19.15 75.75 13.42
CA GLN A 663 -19.51 77.01 14.06
C GLN A 663 -21.00 77.32 13.91
N ALA A 664 -21.62 77.01 12.77
CA ALA A 664 -23.07 77.12 12.58
C ALA A 664 -23.84 76.21 13.56
N GLN A 665 -23.37 74.97 13.76
CA GLN A 665 -23.93 74.04 14.74
C GLN A 665 -23.68 74.46 16.21
N LEU A 666 -22.75 75.37 16.49
CA LEU A 666 -22.62 76.00 17.80
C LEU A 666 -23.64 77.14 17.95
N ARG A 667 -23.70 78.06 16.99
CA ARG A 667 -24.67 79.18 16.98
C ARG A 667 -26.11 78.71 17.06
N LEU A 668 -26.47 77.64 16.35
CA LEU A 668 -27.80 77.02 16.43
C LEU A 668 -28.19 76.68 17.88
N ARG A 669 -27.29 76.05 18.64
CA ARG A 669 -27.52 75.69 20.04
C ARG A 669 -27.61 76.92 20.95
N GLU A 670 -26.74 77.91 20.74
CA GLU A 670 -26.78 79.17 21.48
C GLU A 670 -28.11 79.92 21.28
N TRP A 671 -28.56 80.07 20.04
CA TRP A 671 -29.78 80.81 19.71
C TRP A 671 -31.06 80.07 20.09
N GLN A 672 -31.08 78.73 19.99
CA GLN A 672 -32.19 77.91 20.49
C GLN A 672 -32.36 78.09 22.00
N ALA A 673 -31.27 77.96 22.77
CA ALA A 673 -31.31 78.17 24.22
C ALA A 673 -31.72 79.61 24.61
N GLN A 674 -31.35 80.61 23.83
CA GLN A 674 -31.78 82.00 24.05
C GLN A 674 -33.27 82.21 23.75
N LEU A 675 -33.80 81.61 22.69
CA LEU A 675 -35.24 81.61 22.38
C LEU A 675 -36.07 80.96 23.50
N ASP A 676 -35.57 79.86 24.07
CA ASP A 676 -36.21 79.19 25.20
C ASP A 676 -36.14 80.05 26.49
N GLN A 677 -35.04 80.77 26.73
CA GLN A 677 -34.87 81.66 27.89
C GLN A 677 -35.62 82.99 27.83
N VAL A 678 -35.90 83.51 26.63
CA VAL A 678 -36.77 84.70 26.43
C VAL A 678 -38.26 84.35 26.63
N ARG A 679 -38.57 83.07 26.87
CA ARG A 679 -39.92 82.53 27.05
C ARG A 679 -40.20 81.95 28.46
N PRO A 680 -39.85 82.61 29.59
CA PRO A 680 -40.18 82.11 30.91
C PRO A 680 -41.62 82.52 31.29
N ASP A 681 -42.44 81.51 31.58
CA ASP A 681 -43.75 81.57 32.22
C ASP A 681 -44.85 82.44 31.58
N GLY A 682 -45.73 81.78 30.82
CA GLY A 682 -47.15 82.13 30.77
C GLY A 682 -47.61 83.02 29.63
N GLN A 683 -47.87 82.42 28.46
CA GLN A 683 -49.24 82.39 27.92
C GLN A 683 -49.38 81.35 26.79
N SER A 684 -50.55 80.71 26.76
CA SER A 684 -50.96 79.74 25.76
C SER A 684 -51.23 80.36 24.39
N PHE A 685 -50.69 79.78 23.33
CA PHE A 685 -51.48 79.22 22.21
C PHE A 685 -50.62 78.26 21.38
#